data_AF-A0A7C3CK29-F1
#
_entry.id   AF-A0A7C3CK29-F1
#
_cell.length_a   1.000
_cell.length_b   1.000
_cell.length_c   1.000
_cell.angle_alpha   90.00
_cell.angle_beta   90.00
_cell.angle_gamma   90.00
#
_symmetry.space_group_name_H-M   'P 1'
#
loop_
_entity.id
_entity.type
_entity.pdbx_description
1 polymer ?
#
loop_
_entity_poly.entity_id
_entity_poly.type
_entity_poly.pdbx_seq_one_letter_code
_entity_poly.pdbx_strand_id
1 'polypeptide(L)'
;MVNILKNKKLSKTKQQKKELVEKTLKKLKTMAEEEKASALAKKHSLPYLDLNIFPFDIETLRLIPEKDSLKYQIALIRKVGKNAHIALTDPTNKDALTYIENVLEKEKGWKTSLYVVSLSSMKTAWKKYKENVLMDSLDFFSISLTGEDLKNFEKNFKDLLELKDRMSELSTTEILDTVFSGAVKMKASDIHFETQKKDVRMRYRIDGVLQDIGDFPKSIYKPILSRIKMIGKMKLNLRDIAQDGHFSIEVNDINDKKKKLDIRVSIIPGKYGESIVMRLLDQSSILVDIDKLGLRGLANEQVQTQIAKPNGMILVTGPTGSGKTTTLYSFLHKLNTPDVKIITIEDPIEYDLKGVSQTQVNNDRGYTFGKGLRAIVRQDPDIILVGEIRDNETAEISVNAALTGHLVFSTLHTNNAPASISRMIELGIRPSLISSSLNIVIAQRLVRKLCPHCRKKYKPTAETVNTIKKIISIISPKSKINIPKDVKYLYKPVGCIKCNNLGYQGRIGIFETLTINENMERLILEMAGESEITKAALEDGMITMTQDGILKVLEGITSMEEVWRVTGQADFLKEIYDKLMEQSLSRAIRISAKQVKEVYKNLKNIKKFNDYFQTIKSENILKAIISGAVILKAGDIHIEPEDQDIKIRFRIDGILQTIATLPLNEYPALLGKIKLLSGLETGVRSGVQDSRFKISFEKNIKDISEEDIDVRVSIISGGFGETVVMRLLNKSATALDIDKLGIRQQNLDKLLHEISKPNGIILNTGPTGSGKTTTLYSLLKVLNKPEVKIITVEDPIEYQLKGILQTQVDKKENYTFSSALRALLRQNPDIIMIGEIRDNETAQISVQASLTGHLILSTLHTNDAASSVHRLINMEVDSDELASSVNAFMAQRLVRKLCDCKKKILMPIDKKPTIEKTIKTISKKSGVSIPKADYAYQAVGCEKCNFIGYKGRTVISEILVVDKEIEKLISLNALPSEIKSKAIENGMLTMRQDGILKVLEGETTLEEINRVVGE
;
A
#
# COMPACT_ATOMS: atom_id res chain seq x y z
N MET A 1 22.68 23.26 -67.22
CA MET A 1 23.28 22.24 -66.31
C MET A 1 24.35 21.35 -66.96
N VAL A 2 24.27 21.03 -68.26
CA VAL A 2 25.25 20.16 -68.95
C VAL A 2 26.62 20.81 -69.20
N ASN A 3 26.69 22.14 -69.41
CA ASN A 3 27.97 22.85 -69.62
C ASN A 3 28.82 23.04 -68.35
N ILE A 4 28.21 23.06 -67.16
CA ILE A 4 28.93 23.17 -65.87
C ILE A 4 29.60 21.84 -65.50
N LEU A 5 29.02 20.71 -65.93
CA LEU A 5 29.56 19.36 -65.70
C LEU A 5 30.75 19.01 -66.61
N LYS A 6 30.80 19.54 -67.85
CA LYS A 6 31.96 19.35 -68.75
C LYS A 6 33.21 20.11 -68.28
N ASN A 7 33.07 21.36 -67.82
CA ASN A 7 34.19 22.16 -67.34
C ASN A 7 34.80 21.63 -66.02
N LYS A 8 34.00 21.07 -65.11
CA LYS A 8 34.51 20.42 -63.88
C LYS A 8 35.32 19.15 -64.17
N LYS A 9 34.95 18.35 -65.18
CA LYS A 9 35.71 17.14 -65.57
C LYS A 9 37.08 17.47 -66.17
N LEU A 10 37.18 18.50 -67.02
CA LEU A 10 38.45 18.94 -67.62
C LEU A 10 39.44 19.53 -66.59
N SER A 11 38.93 20.20 -65.55
CA SER A 11 39.76 20.76 -64.46
C SER A 11 40.41 19.67 -63.59
N LYS A 12 39.65 18.60 -63.25
CA LYS A 12 40.16 17.46 -62.46
C LYS A 12 41.29 16.71 -63.16
N THR A 13 41.22 16.53 -64.48
CA THR A 13 42.23 15.78 -65.24
C THR A 13 43.56 16.56 -65.38
N LYS A 14 43.52 17.89 -65.46
CA LYS A 14 44.74 18.74 -65.43
C LYS A 14 45.41 18.74 -64.06
N GLN A 15 44.63 18.77 -62.99
CA GLN A 15 45.15 18.77 -61.62
C GLN A 15 45.80 17.42 -61.26
N GLN A 16 45.21 16.30 -61.67
CA GLN A 16 45.81 14.97 -61.52
C GLN A 16 47.11 14.77 -62.31
N LYS A 17 47.22 15.32 -63.52
CA LYS A 17 48.49 15.31 -64.29
C LYS A 17 49.57 16.16 -63.61
N LYS A 18 49.21 17.32 -63.06
CA LYS A 18 50.15 18.19 -62.33
C LYS A 18 50.69 17.51 -61.07
N GLU A 19 49.82 16.86 -60.29
CA GLU A 19 50.21 16.05 -59.12
C GLU A 19 51.15 14.89 -59.49
N LEU A 20 50.90 14.21 -60.62
CA LEU A 20 51.76 13.11 -61.08
C LEU A 20 53.17 13.58 -61.50
N VAL A 21 53.25 14.74 -62.16
CA VAL A 21 54.53 15.35 -62.56
C VAL A 21 55.30 15.83 -61.33
N GLU A 22 54.65 16.49 -60.38
CA GLU A 22 55.27 16.92 -59.11
C GLU A 22 55.78 15.72 -58.30
N LYS A 23 55.01 14.62 -58.24
CA LYS A 23 55.41 13.38 -57.57
C LYS A 23 56.63 12.73 -58.25
N THR A 24 56.70 12.75 -59.58
CA THR A 24 57.81 12.18 -60.35
C THR A 24 59.08 13.02 -60.19
N LEU A 25 58.98 14.35 -60.26
CA LEU A 25 60.10 15.27 -60.03
C LEU A 25 60.65 15.15 -58.60
N LYS A 26 59.78 15.00 -57.61
CA LYS A 26 60.20 14.77 -56.22
C LYS A 26 60.96 13.44 -56.07
N LYS A 27 60.52 12.38 -56.76
CA LYS A 27 61.20 11.07 -56.76
C LYS A 27 62.60 11.17 -57.37
N LEU A 28 62.74 11.82 -58.53
CA LEU A 28 64.05 12.01 -59.19
C LEU A 28 65.01 12.86 -58.34
N LYS A 29 64.52 13.93 -57.68
CA LYS A 29 65.34 14.73 -56.75
C LYS A 29 65.82 13.91 -55.55
N THR A 30 64.95 13.10 -54.96
CA THR A 30 65.29 12.23 -53.83
C THR A 30 66.36 11.22 -54.22
N MET A 31 66.22 10.57 -55.39
CA MET A 31 67.23 9.63 -55.91
C MET A 31 68.59 10.30 -56.11
N ALA A 32 68.63 11.51 -56.68
CA ALA A 32 69.88 12.25 -56.86
C ALA A 32 70.54 12.68 -55.54
N GLU A 33 69.75 12.95 -54.49
CA GLU A 33 70.29 13.24 -53.14
C GLU A 33 70.87 11.99 -52.48
N GLU A 34 70.24 10.83 -52.63
CA GLU A 34 70.73 9.55 -52.12
C GLU A 34 72.03 9.10 -52.82
N GLU A 35 72.14 9.27 -54.14
CA GLU A 35 73.37 9.00 -54.89
C GLU A 35 74.54 9.87 -54.41
N LYS A 36 74.27 11.16 -54.14
CA LYS A 36 75.28 12.08 -53.58
C LYS A 36 75.72 11.69 -52.18
N ALA A 37 74.79 11.32 -51.31
CA ALA A 37 75.10 10.89 -49.95
C ALA A 37 75.93 9.59 -49.95
N SER A 38 75.60 8.64 -50.83
CA SER A 38 76.38 7.41 -51.04
C SER A 38 77.81 7.68 -51.51
N ALA A 39 77.99 8.58 -52.48
CA ALA A 39 79.31 9.01 -52.95
C ALA A 39 80.12 9.71 -51.86
N LEU A 40 79.48 10.57 -51.05
CA LEU A 40 80.10 11.26 -49.92
C LEU A 40 80.55 10.27 -48.83
N ALA A 41 79.73 9.28 -48.50
CA ALA A 41 80.08 8.22 -47.56
C ALA A 41 81.32 7.44 -48.02
N LYS A 42 81.33 7.04 -49.30
CA LYS A 42 82.45 6.31 -49.91
C LYS A 42 83.75 7.11 -49.89
N LYS A 43 83.69 8.42 -50.13
CA LYS A 43 84.86 9.31 -50.10
C LYS A 43 85.50 9.39 -48.70
N HIS A 44 84.70 9.28 -47.65
CA HIS A 44 85.13 9.42 -46.25
C HIS A 44 85.24 8.09 -45.51
N SER A 45 85.18 6.95 -46.22
CA SER A 45 85.22 5.60 -45.64
C SER A 45 84.15 5.36 -44.56
N LEU A 46 82.98 5.98 -44.71
CA LEU A 46 81.83 5.82 -43.82
C LEU A 46 80.70 5.02 -44.50
N PRO A 47 79.87 4.29 -43.74
CA PRO A 47 78.69 3.63 -44.27
C PRO A 47 77.60 4.64 -44.67
N TYR A 48 76.92 4.37 -45.78
CA TYR A 48 75.73 5.10 -46.23
C TYR A 48 74.44 4.43 -45.72
N LEU A 49 73.43 5.24 -45.38
CA LEU A 49 72.12 4.74 -44.97
C LEU A 49 70.97 5.59 -45.52
N ASP A 50 69.93 4.94 -46.06
CA ASP A 50 68.68 5.58 -46.48
C ASP A 50 67.60 5.41 -45.40
N LEU A 51 67.26 6.51 -44.73
CA LEU A 51 66.27 6.53 -43.65
C LEU A 51 64.82 6.47 -44.16
N ASN A 52 64.59 6.58 -45.47
CA ASN A 52 63.26 6.39 -46.04
C ASN A 52 62.85 4.90 -46.07
N ILE A 53 63.83 3.99 -46.09
CA ILE A 53 63.60 2.53 -46.11
C ILE A 53 64.08 1.83 -44.84
N PHE A 54 65.02 2.42 -44.10
CA PHE A 54 65.53 1.82 -42.86
C PHE A 54 64.56 2.05 -41.68
N PRO A 55 64.14 1.00 -40.95
CA PRO A 55 63.29 1.16 -39.78
C PRO A 55 64.13 1.65 -38.59
N PHE A 56 63.70 2.75 -37.99
CA PHE A 56 64.25 3.27 -36.74
C PHE A 56 63.13 3.70 -35.80
N ASP A 57 63.38 3.53 -34.51
CA ASP A 57 62.45 3.75 -33.42
C ASP A 57 62.46 5.22 -32.94
N ILE A 58 61.29 5.74 -32.57
CA ILE A 58 61.11 7.14 -32.17
C ILE A 58 61.71 7.40 -30.78
N GLU A 59 61.62 6.45 -29.85
CA GLU A 59 62.19 6.61 -28.50
C GLU A 59 63.71 6.74 -28.60
N THR A 60 64.33 5.93 -29.47
CA THR A 60 65.75 6.01 -29.78
C THR A 60 66.12 7.36 -30.41
N LEU A 61 65.37 7.82 -31.40
CA LEU A 61 65.62 9.10 -32.08
C LEU A 61 65.69 10.28 -31.10
N ARG A 62 64.78 10.31 -30.10
CA ARG A 62 64.61 11.40 -29.12
C ARG A 62 65.70 11.50 -28.06
N LEU A 63 66.61 10.52 -27.96
CA LEU A 63 67.74 10.63 -27.04
C LEU A 63 68.70 11.79 -27.42
N ILE A 64 68.58 12.31 -28.65
CA ILE A 64 69.11 13.60 -29.08
C ILE A 64 67.93 14.58 -29.16
N PRO A 65 67.97 15.76 -28.52
CA PRO A 65 66.89 16.75 -28.63
C PRO A 65 66.66 17.23 -30.08
N GLU A 66 65.41 17.48 -30.48
CA GLU A 66 65.07 17.94 -31.85
C GLU A 66 65.86 19.19 -32.25
N LYS A 67 66.04 20.12 -31.30
CA LYS A 67 66.80 21.36 -31.49
C LYS A 67 68.25 21.09 -31.89
N ASP A 68 68.90 20.12 -31.24
CA ASP A 68 70.30 19.75 -31.51
C ASP A 68 70.40 18.92 -32.79
N SER A 69 69.46 18.00 -33.00
CA SER A 69 69.33 17.21 -34.24
C SER A 69 69.17 18.11 -35.48
N LEU A 70 68.37 19.18 -35.39
CA LEU A 70 68.20 20.17 -36.46
C LEU A 70 69.45 21.05 -36.64
N LYS A 71 70.02 21.55 -35.53
CA LYS A 71 71.18 22.46 -35.56
C LYS A 71 72.42 21.78 -36.13
N TYR A 72 72.73 20.57 -35.67
CA TYR A 72 73.93 19.83 -36.05
C TYR A 72 73.70 18.89 -37.24
N GLN A 73 72.46 18.78 -37.73
CA GLN A 73 72.06 17.87 -38.79
C GLN A 73 72.46 16.41 -38.55
N ILE A 74 72.15 15.93 -37.35
CA ILE A 74 72.41 14.56 -36.92
C ILE A 74 71.13 13.90 -36.40
N ALA A 75 71.05 12.57 -36.43
CA ALA A 75 69.95 11.82 -35.83
C ALA A 75 70.44 10.48 -35.25
N LEU A 76 69.94 10.09 -34.08
CA LEU A 76 70.24 8.76 -33.52
C LEU A 76 69.32 7.72 -34.16
N ILE A 77 69.90 6.77 -34.89
CA ILE A 77 69.13 5.75 -35.63
C ILE A 77 68.91 4.50 -34.78
N ARG A 78 69.92 4.11 -34.00
CA ARG A 78 69.89 2.90 -33.16
C ARG A 78 70.81 3.07 -31.97
N LYS A 79 70.40 2.58 -30.80
CA LYS A 79 71.26 2.48 -29.60
C LYS A 79 71.12 1.10 -28.96
N VAL A 80 72.24 0.43 -28.72
CA VAL A 80 72.31 -0.84 -28.00
C VAL A 80 73.37 -0.72 -26.90
N GLY A 81 72.93 -0.66 -25.65
CA GLY A 81 73.83 -0.38 -24.52
C GLY A 81 74.49 1.00 -24.66
N LYS A 82 75.84 1.02 -24.74
CA LYS A 82 76.64 2.23 -24.99
C LYS A 82 76.89 2.50 -26.48
N ASN A 83 76.61 1.57 -27.38
CA ASN A 83 76.87 1.76 -28.81
C ASN A 83 75.72 2.54 -29.47
N ALA A 84 76.04 3.66 -30.12
CA ALA A 84 75.09 4.59 -30.71
C ALA A 84 75.38 4.83 -32.21
N HIS A 85 74.41 4.53 -33.07
CA HIS A 85 74.52 4.72 -34.52
C HIS A 85 73.93 6.07 -34.93
N ILE A 86 74.78 7.00 -35.36
CA ILE A 86 74.43 8.40 -35.65
C ILE A 86 74.36 8.61 -37.16
N ALA A 87 73.20 9.01 -37.67
CA ALA A 87 73.04 9.57 -39.00
C ALA A 87 73.54 11.01 -39.03
N LEU A 88 74.20 11.41 -40.11
CA LEU A 88 74.61 12.79 -40.36
C LEU A 88 74.57 13.10 -41.86
N THR A 89 74.22 14.33 -42.20
CA THR A 89 74.13 14.78 -43.61
C THR A 89 75.48 15.14 -44.22
N ASP A 90 76.42 15.61 -43.38
CA ASP A 90 77.76 16.01 -43.80
C ASP A 90 78.83 15.58 -42.77
N PRO A 91 79.67 14.58 -43.11
CA PRO A 91 80.74 14.09 -42.24
C PRO A 91 81.93 15.04 -42.11
N THR A 92 81.93 16.20 -42.78
CA THR A 92 82.98 17.22 -42.68
C THR A 92 82.60 18.40 -41.77
N ASN A 93 81.36 18.44 -41.28
CA ASN A 93 80.88 19.50 -40.41
C ASN A 93 81.52 19.41 -39.01
N LYS A 94 82.46 20.32 -38.73
CA LYS A 94 83.21 20.38 -37.46
C LYS A 94 82.30 20.60 -36.24
N ASP A 95 81.22 21.35 -36.38
CA ASP A 95 80.31 21.61 -35.26
C ASP A 95 79.52 20.34 -34.89
N ALA A 96 79.12 19.56 -35.89
CA ALA A 96 78.44 18.29 -35.68
C ALA A 96 79.37 17.25 -35.05
N LEU A 97 80.61 17.13 -35.53
CA LEU A 97 81.62 16.23 -34.97
C LEU A 97 81.98 16.61 -33.52
N THR A 98 82.13 17.90 -33.23
CA THR A 98 82.42 18.40 -31.87
C THR A 98 81.28 18.09 -30.90
N TYR A 99 80.02 18.23 -31.34
CA TYR A 99 78.86 17.87 -30.53
C TYR A 99 78.80 16.36 -30.26
N ILE A 100 79.09 15.54 -31.27
CA ILE A 100 79.18 14.07 -31.11
C ILE A 100 80.25 13.72 -30.07
N GLU A 101 81.47 14.24 -30.21
CA GLU A 101 82.58 13.91 -29.31
C GLU A 101 82.33 14.41 -27.87
N ASN A 102 81.98 15.68 -27.68
CA ASN A 102 81.89 16.25 -26.34
C ASN A 102 80.58 15.87 -25.63
N VAL A 103 79.44 15.92 -26.32
CA VAL A 103 78.14 15.69 -25.67
C VAL A 103 77.76 14.22 -25.71
N LEU A 104 77.89 13.55 -26.87
CA LEU A 104 77.43 12.16 -26.98
C LEU A 104 78.46 11.17 -26.42
N GLU A 105 79.76 11.38 -26.66
CA GLU A 105 80.80 10.45 -26.20
C GLU A 105 81.30 10.75 -24.78
N LYS A 106 81.73 11.99 -24.49
CA LYS A 106 82.29 12.34 -23.16
C LYS A 106 81.22 12.50 -22.09
N GLU A 107 80.20 13.33 -22.30
CA GLU A 107 79.17 13.57 -21.29
C GLU A 107 78.20 12.37 -21.14
N LYS A 108 77.67 11.85 -22.26
CA LYS A 108 76.70 10.74 -22.23
C LYS A 108 77.32 9.34 -22.22
N GLY A 109 78.64 9.21 -22.44
CA GLY A 109 79.36 7.94 -22.37
C GLY A 109 79.04 6.97 -23.51
N TRP A 110 78.61 7.45 -24.68
CA TRP A 110 78.27 6.60 -25.83
C TRP A 110 79.51 6.32 -26.69
N LYS A 111 79.54 5.16 -27.35
CA LYS A 111 80.48 4.84 -28.42
C LYS A 111 79.76 5.04 -29.74
N THR A 112 80.16 6.05 -30.53
CA THR A 112 79.40 6.43 -31.71
C THR A 112 79.90 5.75 -32.99
N SER A 113 78.98 5.42 -33.89
CA SER A 113 79.26 4.93 -35.24
C SER A 113 78.50 5.80 -36.23
N LEU A 114 79.22 6.41 -37.17
CA LEU A 114 78.69 7.45 -38.05
C LEU A 114 78.18 6.86 -39.37
N TYR A 115 77.01 7.32 -39.82
CA TYR A 115 76.36 6.93 -41.07
C TYR A 115 75.99 8.17 -41.87
N VAL A 116 76.44 8.24 -43.12
CA VAL A 116 76.09 9.36 -44.00
C VAL A 116 74.72 9.12 -44.61
N VAL A 117 73.83 10.10 -44.50
CA VAL A 117 72.47 10.04 -45.03
C VAL A 117 72.20 11.26 -45.91
N SER A 118 71.27 11.15 -46.86
CA SER A 118 70.86 12.32 -47.64
C SER A 118 70.05 13.32 -46.81
N LEU A 119 69.93 14.56 -47.30
CA LEU A 119 69.07 15.56 -46.67
C LEU A 119 67.58 15.16 -46.71
N SER A 120 67.14 14.46 -47.75
CA SER A 120 65.77 13.90 -47.82
C SER A 120 65.56 12.81 -46.79
N SER A 121 66.52 11.89 -46.62
CA SER A 121 66.54 10.89 -45.55
C SER A 121 66.52 11.54 -44.15
N MET A 122 67.33 12.57 -43.91
CA MET A 122 67.36 13.28 -42.63
C MET A 122 66.04 14.01 -42.33
N LYS A 123 65.40 14.61 -43.35
CA LYS A 123 64.07 15.22 -43.21
C LYS A 123 63.00 14.20 -42.80
N THR A 124 63.13 12.93 -43.22
CA THR A 124 62.26 11.85 -42.75
C THR A 124 62.44 11.59 -41.26
N ALA A 125 63.67 11.62 -40.74
CA ALA A 125 63.92 11.55 -39.30
C ALA A 125 63.34 12.77 -38.54
N TRP A 126 63.55 13.99 -39.03
CA TRP A 126 62.97 15.20 -38.40
C TRP A 126 61.45 15.23 -38.44
N LYS A 127 60.83 14.69 -39.49
CA LYS A 127 59.38 14.52 -39.51
C LYS A 127 58.90 13.60 -38.39
N LYS A 128 59.65 12.53 -38.08
CA LYS A 128 59.32 11.61 -36.99
C LYS A 128 59.45 12.22 -35.60
N TYR A 129 60.29 13.24 -35.38
CA TYR A 129 60.27 14.00 -34.10
C TYR A 129 58.88 14.59 -33.81
N LYS A 130 58.18 15.01 -34.88
CA LYS A 130 56.83 15.58 -34.82
C LYS A 130 55.71 14.52 -34.83
N GLU A 131 56.01 13.27 -35.19
CA GLU A 131 55.01 12.18 -35.28
C GLU A 131 54.63 11.55 -33.92
N ASN A 132 54.96 12.17 -32.78
CA ASN A 132 54.39 11.78 -31.49
C ASN A 132 54.36 12.92 -30.44
N VAL A 133 53.65 14.01 -30.74
CA VAL A 133 53.24 15.01 -29.71
C VAL A 133 52.15 14.43 -28.76
N LEU A 134 51.70 13.19 -29.01
CA LEU A 134 50.55 12.54 -28.37
C LEU A 134 50.82 11.93 -26.98
N MET A 135 52.09 11.76 -26.56
CA MET A 135 52.41 11.12 -25.26
C MET A 135 52.91 12.09 -24.18
N ASP A 136 53.47 13.24 -24.54
CA ASP A 136 54.08 14.17 -23.55
C ASP A 136 53.18 15.35 -23.15
N SER A 137 51.99 15.47 -23.73
CA SER A 137 50.97 16.42 -23.25
C SER A 137 50.04 15.70 -22.27
N LEU A 138 50.30 15.86 -20.96
CA LEU A 138 49.35 15.47 -19.91
C LEU A 138 47.95 16.08 -20.18
N ASP A 139 47.91 17.28 -20.78
CA ASP A 139 46.70 17.96 -21.25
C ASP A 139 45.93 17.19 -22.33
N PHE A 140 46.56 16.27 -23.07
CA PHE A 140 45.86 15.45 -24.06
C PHE A 140 45.05 14.33 -23.39
N PHE A 141 45.34 13.95 -22.15
CA PHE A 141 44.58 12.92 -21.43
C PHE A 141 43.63 13.49 -20.37
N SER A 142 43.77 14.75 -19.99
CA SER A 142 42.90 15.43 -19.03
C SER A 142 41.92 16.38 -19.72
N ILE A 143 40.64 16.30 -19.31
CA ILE A 143 39.63 17.31 -19.64
C ILE A 143 39.48 18.18 -18.38
N SER A 144 39.76 19.47 -18.51
CA SER A 144 39.58 20.47 -17.44
C SER A 144 38.55 21.50 -17.88
N LEU A 145 37.42 21.57 -17.17
CA LEU A 145 36.39 22.57 -17.40
C LEU A 145 36.65 23.80 -16.54
N THR A 146 36.81 24.96 -17.16
CA THR A 146 37.00 26.23 -16.46
C THR A 146 35.67 26.91 -16.13
N GLY A 147 35.69 27.85 -15.16
CA GLY A 147 34.53 28.68 -14.86
C GLY A 147 34.06 29.56 -16.02
N GLU A 148 34.94 29.87 -16.97
CA GLU A 148 34.59 30.57 -18.22
C GLU A 148 33.85 29.66 -19.19
N ASP A 149 34.21 28.38 -19.31
CA ASP A 149 33.52 27.41 -20.16
C ASP A 149 32.05 27.23 -19.72
N LEU A 150 31.84 27.17 -18.40
CA LEU A 150 30.51 27.07 -17.80
C LEU A 150 29.65 28.34 -18.03
N LYS A 151 30.25 29.53 -18.05
CA LYS A 151 29.57 30.81 -18.34
C LYS A 151 29.31 31.02 -19.84
N ASN A 152 30.25 30.61 -20.70
CA ASN A 152 30.09 30.65 -22.15
C ASN A 152 28.95 29.73 -22.61
N PHE A 153 28.79 28.58 -21.96
CA PHE A 153 27.63 27.71 -22.17
C PHE A 153 26.30 28.40 -21.80
N GLU A 154 26.24 29.17 -20.70
CA GLU A 154 25.01 29.89 -20.31
C GLU A 154 24.60 30.98 -21.31
N LYS A 155 25.55 31.76 -21.84
CA LYS A 155 25.26 32.79 -22.85
C LYS A 155 24.71 32.19 -24.15
N ASN A 156 25.19 30.99 -24.51
CA ASN A 156 24.83 30.28 -25.74
C ASN A 156 23.74 29.21 -25.53
N PHE A 157 23.14 29.12 -24.33
CA PHE A 157 22.20 28.05 -23.95
C PHE A 157 20.92 28.00 -24.81
N LYS A 158 20.55 29.12 -25.44
CA LYS A 158 19.41 29.18 -26.36
C LYS A 158 19.66 28.43 -27.68
N ASP A 159 20.91 28.09 -28.00
CA ASP A 159 21.35 27.59 -29.31
C ASP A 159 21.93 26.16 -29.26
N LEU A 160 21.44 25.32 -28.35
CA LEU A 160 21.75 23.88 -28.38
C LEU A 160 21.24 23.21 -29.69
N LEU A 161 20.24 23.82 -30.34
CA LEU A 161 19.77 23.48 -31.67
C LEU A 161 20.70 23.97 -32.81
N GLU A 162 21.51 25.00 -32.60
CA GLU A 162 22.48 25.53 -33.59
C GLU A 162 23.89 24.94 -33.44
N LEU A 163 24.12 24.10 -32.41
CA LEU A 163 25.35 23.30 -32.28
C LEU A 163 25.64 22.55 -33.58
N LYS A 164 24.59 22.08 -34.26
CA LYS A 164 24.66 21.40 -35.57
C LYS A 164 25.36 22.22 -36.66
N ASP A 165 25.20 23.55 -36.66
CA ASP A 165 25.77 24.45 -37.66
C ASP A 165 27.19 24.91 -37.30
N ARG A 166 27.52 25.00 -36.00
CA ARG A 166 28.86 25.34 -35.50
C ARG A 166 29.82 24.15 -35.35
N MET A 167 29.28 22.93 -35.38
CA MET A 167 30.03 21.68 -35.19
C MET A 167 31.10 21.42 -36.27
N SER A 168 30.99 22.02 -37.45
CA SER A 168 32.03 21.93 -38.50
C SER A 168 33.24 22.83 -38.25
N GLU A 169 33.12 23.82 -37.38
CA GLU A 169 34.17 24.81 -37.07
C GLU A 169 34.91 24.50 -35.76
N LEU A 170 34.32 23.70 -34.87
CA LEU A 170 34.88 23.32 -33.57
C LEU A 170 35.77 22.07 -33.65
N SER A 171 36.82 22.06 -32.84
CA SER A 171 37.66 20.87 -32.62
C SER A 171 36.93 19.80 -31.80
N THR A 172 37.37 18.53 -31.91
CA THR A 172 36.81 17.41 -31.13
C THR A 172 36.85 17.68 -29.62
N THR A 173 37.88 18.37 -29.14
CA THR A 173 38.04 18.71 -27.71
C THR A 173 37.00 19.73 -27.28
N GLU A 174 36.85 20.84 -28.02
CA GLU A 174 35.84 21.87 -27.69
C GLU A 174 34.41 21.31 -27.73
N ILE A 175 34.12 20.38 -28.63
CA ILE A 175 32.84 19.67 -28.67
C ILE A 175 32.64 18.85 -27.40
N LEU A 176 33.64 18.08 -26.97
CA LEU A 176 33.58 17.31 -25.73
C LEU A 176 33.46 18.22 -24.50
N ASP A 177 34.19 19.33 -24.45
CA ASP A 177 34.12 20.31 -23.35
C ASP A 177 32.72 20.92 -23.25
N THR A 178 32.11 21.24 -24.40
CA THR A 178 30.72 21.71 -24.47
C THR A 178 29.73 20.65 -23.98
N VAL A 179 29.94 19.39 -24.38
CA VAL A 179 29.14 18.24 -23.94
C VAL A 179 29.27 18.04 -22.42
N PHE A 180 30.49 18.01 -21.87
CA PHE A 180 30.67 17.84 -20.43
C PHE A 180 30.18 19.05 -19.63
N SER A 181 30.41 20.28 -20.12
CA SER A 181 29.88 21.51 -19.51
C SER A 181 28.35 21.48 -19.44
N GLY A 182 27.70 21.10 -20.54
CA GLY A 182 26.25 20.93 -20.59
C GLY A 182 25.77 19.85 -19.61
N ALA A 183 26.43 18.69 -19.56
CA ALA A 183 26.10 17.61 -18.64
C ALA A 183 26.24 18.04 -17.17
N VAL A 184 27.34 18.69 -16.80
CA VAL A 184 27.58 19.20 -15.44
C VAL A 184 26.55 20.27 -15.05
N LYS A 185 26.31 21.24 -15.92
CA LYS A 185 25.36 22.34 -15.66
C LYS A 185 23.93 21.85 -15.54
N MET A 186 23.54 20.91 -16.40
CA MET A 186 22.21 20.28 -16.37
C MET A 186 22.09 19.18 -15.32
N LYS A 187 23.18 18.88 -14.58
CA LYS A 187 23.26 17.81 -13.56
C LYS A 187 22.84 16.44 -14.11
N ALA A 188 23.33 16.11 -15.30
CA ALA A 188 23.12 14.81 -15.93
C ALA A 188 23.91 13.71 -15.20
N SER A 189 23.30 12.54 -15.01
CA SER A 189 23.95 11.35 -14.47
C SER A 189 24.67 10.56 -15.55
N ASP A 190 24.17 10.60 -16.79
CA ASP A 190 24.75 9.85 -17.91
C ASP A 190 24.67 10.68 -19.20
N ILE A 191 25.67 10.50 -20.07
CA ILE A 191 25.72 11.01 -21.44
C ILE A 191 25.65 9.81 -22.37
N HIS A 192 24.70 9.84 -23.30
CA HIS A 192 24.46 8.76 -24.25
C HIS A 192 24.74 9.25 -25.67
N PHE A 193 25.52 8.49 -26.43
CA PHE A 193 25.64 8.62 -27.88
C PHE A 193 25.18 7.33 -28.56
N GLU A 194 24.09 7.42 -29.30
CA GLU A 194 23.41 6.27 -29.91
C GLU A 194 23.46 6.36 -31.43
N THR A 195 24.15 5.40 -32.05
CA THR A 195 24.33 5.42 -33.50
C THR A 195 23.07 4.98 -34.24
N GLN A 196 22.60 5.82 -35.16
CA GLN A 196 21.47 5.53 -36.04
C GLN A 196 21.94 5.31 -37.48
N LYS A 197 21.01 5.04 -38.41
CA LYS A 197 21.37 4.78 -39.81
C LYS A 197 22.09 5.98 -40.44
N LYS A 198 21.60 7.21 -40.20
CA LYS A 198 22.09 8.44 -40.86
C LYS A 198 23.00 9.29 -39.95
N ASP A 199 22.69 9.37 -38.67
CA ASP A 199 23.30 10.27 -37.68
C ASP A 199 23.55 9.51 -36.36
N VAL A 200 23.93 10.25 -35.32
CA VAL A 200 24.15 9.75 -33.96
C VAL A 200 23.38 10.63 -32.99
N ARG A 201 22.42 10.07 -32.27
CA ARG A 201 21.62 10.82 -31.31
C ARG A 201 22.38 10.96 -30.00
N MET A 202 22.44 12.18 -29.47
CA MET A 202 22.99 12.47 -28.17
C MET A 202 21.89 12.77 -27.15
N ARG A 203 21.96 12.11 -25.99
CA ARG A 203 20.99 12.27 -24.89
C ARG A 203 21.68 12.45 -23.55
N TYR A 204 21.09 13.24 -22.67
CA TYR A 204 21.46 13.26 -21.26
C TYR A 204 20.44 12.50 -20.45
N ARG A 205 20.89 11.72 -19.46
CA ARG A 205 20.03 11.25 -18.39
C ARG A 205 20.01 12.30 -17.29
N ILE A 206 18.91 13.02 -17.15
CA ILE A 206 18.73 14.04 -16.12
C ILE A 206 17.66 13.56 -15.15
N ASP A 207 18.03 13.48 -13.87
CA ASP A 207 17.17 12.93 -12.81
C ASP A 207 16.53 11.57 -13.19
N GLY A 208 17.31 10.71 -13.85
CA GLY A 208 16.90 9.36 -14.26
C GLY A 208 16.16 9.26 -15.59
N VAL A 209 15.75 10.39 -16.19
CA VAL A 209 15.00 10.42 -17.46
C VAL A 209 15.93 10.85 -18.61
N LEU A 210 15.86 10.14 -19.74
CA LEU A 210 16.60 10.50 -20.95
C LEU A 210 15.94 11.71 -21.62
N GLN A 211 16.76 12.71 -21.91
CA GLN A 211 16.40 13.94 -22.62
C GLN A 211 17.20 13.99 -23.92
N ASP A 212 16.51 14.19 -25.04
CA ASP A 212 17.15 14.36 -26.35
C ASP A 212 17.82 15.74 -26.37
N ILE A 213 19.13 15.76 -26.61
CA ILE A 213 19.95 16.97 -26.58
C ILE A 213 20.24 17.46 -28.01
N GLY A 214 20.56 16.53 -28.92
CA GLY A 214 20.78 16.84 -30.32
C GLY A 214 21.29 15.64 -31.13
N ASP A 215 21.40 15.80 -32.44
CA ASP A 215 21.90 14.76 -33.36
C ASP A 215 23.23 15.19 -34.00
N PHE A 216 24.19 14.27 -34.06
CA PHE A 216 25.55 14.46 -34.54
C PHE A 216 25.74 13.76 -35.91
N PRO A 217 26.37 14.42 -36.90
CA PRO A 217 26.83 13.73 -38.10
C PRO A 217 27.86 12.66 -37.77
N LYS A 218 27.79 11.50 -38.43
CA LYS A 218 28.75 10.39 -38.21
C LYS A 218 30.21 10.77 -38.46
N SER A 219 30.46 11.75 -39.33
CA SER A 219 31.80 12.27 -39.60
C SER A 219 32.44 12.90 -38.35
N ILE A 220 31.64 13.57 -37.53
CA ILE A 220 32.07 14.27 -36.31
C ILE A 220 32.10 13.32 -35.11
N TYR A 221 31.17 12.37 -35.07
CA TYR A 221 31.14 11.36 -34.01
C TYR A 221 32.35 10.42 -34.01
N LYS A 222 32.89 10.05 -35.19
CA LYS A 222 34.05 9.13 -35.26
C LYS A 222 35.30 9.66 -34.52
N PRO A 223 35.71 10.94 -34.67
CA PRO A 223 36.72 11.57 -33.83
C PRO A 223 36.39 11.54 -32.34
N ILE A 224 35.15 11.87 -31.95
CA ILE A 224 34.67 11.86 -30.56
C ILE A 224 34.83 10.46 -29.94
N LEU A 225 34.37 9.42 -30.65
CA LEU A 225 34.50 8.02 -30.24
C LEU A 225 35.97 7.62 -30.05
N SER A 226 36.84 8.00 -30.96
CA SER A 226 38.28 7.69 -30.85
C SER A 226 38.91 8.41 -29.66
N ARG A 227 38.52 9.68 -29.43
CA ARG A 227 38.98 10.49 -28.31
C ARG A 227 38.55 9.89 -26.96
N ILE A 228 37.29 9.49 -26.84
CA ILE A 228 36.75 8.82 -25.64
C ILE A 228 37.46 7.48 -25.39
N LYS A 229 37.69 6.67 -26.43
CA LYS A 229 38.47 5.43 -26.32
C LYS A 229 39.89 5.68 -25.81
N MET A 230 40.56 6.72 -26.28
CA MET A 230 41.91 7.07 -25.81
C MET A 230 41.94 7.46 -24.33
N ILE A 231 41.09 8.40 -23.91
CA ILE A 231 41.07 8.86 -22.51
C ILE A 231 40.60 7.77 -21.55
N GLY A 232 39.69 6.89 -21.98
CA GLY A 232 39.26 5.71 -21.24
C GLY A 232 40.23 4.52 -21.28
N LYS A 233 41.42 4.67 -21.89
CA LYS A 233 42.46 3.63 -22.05
C LYS A 233 41.97 2.36 -22.77
N MET A 234 41.05 2.51 -23.71
CA MET A 234 40.48 1.44 -24.52
C MET A 234 41.25 1.22 -25.83
N LYS A 235 41.04 0.07 -26.48
CA LYS A 235 41.70 -0.27 -27.76
C LYS A 235 40.95 0.35 -28.94
N LEU A 236 41.63 1.20 -29.70
CA LEU A 236 41.07 1.93 -30.86
C LEU A 236 40.70 1.03 -32.04
N ASN A 237 41.42 -0.07 -32.22
CA ASN A 237 41.28 -1.00 -33.34
C ASN A 237 40.19 -2.05 -33.12
N LEU A 238 39.73 -2.25 -31.88
CA LEU A 238 38.63 -3.18 -31.57
C LEU A 238 37.29 -2.44 -31.67
N ARG A 239 36.36 -2.98 -32.46
CA ARG A 239 35.06 -2.35 -32.77
C ARG A 239 33.88 -3.32 -32.77
N ASP A 240 34.15 -4.59 -32.60
CA ASP A 240 33.26 -5.74 -32.67
C ASP A 240 32.99 -6.37 -31.29
N ILE A 241 33.67 -5.89 -30.25
CA ILE A 241 33.48 -6.29 -28.85
C ILE A 241 33.13 -5.08 -27.99
N ALA A 242 32.43 -5.33 -26.88
CA ALA A 242 32.19 -4.31 -25.86
C ALA A 242 33.51 -3.92 -25.18
N GLN A 243 33.64 -2.66 -24.79
CA GLN A 243 34.80 -2.13 -24.08
C GLN A 243 34.36 -1.16 -22.99
N ASP A 244 34.95 -1.31 -21.80
CA ASP A 244 34.74 -0.44 -20.66
C ASP A 244 36.04 0.27 -20.30
N GLY A 245 35.90 1.46 -19.73
CA GLY A 245 37.03 2.30 -19.34
C GLY A 245 36.60 3.35 -18.36
N HIS A 246 37.58 4.04 -17.78
CA HIS A 246 37.34 5.08 -16.80
C HIS A 246 38.35 6.21 -16.97
N PHE A 247 37.93 7.43 -16.67
CA PHE A 247 38.79 8.60 -16.58
C PHE A 247 38.17 9.63 -15.63
N SER A 248 38.91 10.66 -15.28
CA SER A 248 38.40 11.74 -14.43
C SER A 248 38.48 13.07 -15.18
N ILE A 249 37.54 13.96 -14.91
CA ILE A 249 37.57 15.34 -15.39
C ILE A 249 37.67 16.29 -14.19
N GLU A 250 38.41 17.37 -14.33
CA GLU A 250 38.48 18.44 -13.32
C GLU A 250 37.48 19.54 -13.68
N VAL A 251 36.64 19.91 -12.73
CA VAL A 251 35.63 20.97 -12.86
C VAL A 251 35.99 22.08 -11.88
N ASN A 252 36.38 23.24 -12.41
CA ASN A 252 36.67 24.44 -11.62
C ASN A 252 35.42 25.32 -11.56
N ASP A 253 34.72 25.30 -10.43
CA ASP A 253 33.53 26.14 -10.21
C ASP A 253 33.89 27.61 -9.93
N ILE A 254 32.93 28.52 -10.06
CA ILE A 254 33.04 29.99 -9.90
C ILE A 254 33.56 30.41 -8.50
N ASN A 255 33.55 29.50 -7.52
CA ASN A 255 34.03 29.73 -6.15
C ASN A 255 35.40 29.08 -5.84
N ASP A 256 36.23 28.80 -6.85
CA ASP A 256 37.58 28.19 -6.71
C ASP A 256 37.64 26.82 -6.01
N LYS A 257 36.51 26.10 -5.91
CA LYS A 257 36.51 24.71 -5.47
C LYS A 257 36.79 23.80 -6.66
N LYS A 258 38.01 23.24 -6.68
CA LYS A 258 38.37 22.14 -7.59
C LYS A 258 37.51 20.93 -7.27
N LYS A 259 36.67 20.54 -8.21
CA LYS A 259 35.81 19.35 -8.10
C LYS A 259 36.26 18.33 -9.13
N LYS A 260 36.65 17.14 -8.67
CA LYS A 260 36.96 16.02 -9.56
C LYS A 260 35.69 15.21 -9.81
N LEU A 261 35.41 14.92 -11.08
CA LEU A 261 34.27 14.10 -11.48
C LEU A 261 34.79 12.86 -12.20
N ASP A 262 34.52 11.70 -11.64
CA ASP A 262 34.93 10.42 -12.21
C ASP A 262 33.90 9.97 -13.24
N ILE A 263 34.38 9.52 -14.40
CA ILE A 263 33.55 9.09 -15.51
C ILE A 263 33.85 7.64 -15.83
N ARG A 264 32.81 6.81 -15.76
CA ARG A 264 32.83 5.43 -16.29
C ARG A 264 32.25 5.44 -17.69
N VAL A 265 32.93 4.79 -18.63
CA VAL A 265 32.50 4.71 -20.02
C VAL A 265 32.33 3.27 -20.42
N SER A 266 31.20 2.98 -21.05
CA SER A 266 30.93 1.72 -21.73
C SER A 266 30.66 1.97 -23.21
N ILE A 267 31.31 1.18 -24.06
CA ILE A 267 31.17 1.23 -25.52
C ILE A 267 30.71 -0.14 -25.99
N ILE A 268 29.60 -0.17 -26.73
CA ILE A 268 29.05 -1.40 -27.30
C ILE A 268 28.99 -1.35 -28.82
N PRO A 269 29.29 -2.46 -29.52
CA PRO A 269 29.13 -2.55 -30.96
C PRO A 269 27.64 -2.54 -31.32
N GLY A 270 27.27 -1.79 -32.34
CA GLY A 270 25.90 -1.71 -32.85
C GLY A 270 25.84 -1.81 -34.37
N LYS A 271 24.63 -2.04 -34.90
CA LYS A 271 24.40 -2.22 -36.35
C LYS A 271 24.92 -1.07 -37.22
N TYR A 272 24.95 0.15 -36.68
CA TYR A 272 25.29 1.37 -37.42
C TYR A 272 26.57 2.08 -36.95
N GLY A 273 27.30 1.45 -36.03
CA GLY A 273 28.48 2.00 -35.36
C GLY A 273 28.51 1.62 -33.88
N GLU A 274 29.54 2.08 -33.17
CA GLU A 274 29.68 1.87 -31.73
C GLU A 274 28.91 2.94 -30.96
N SER A 275 28.13 2.54 -29.96
CA SER A 275 27.39 3.47 -29.08
C SER A 275 28.17 3.67 -27.78
N ILE A 276 28.16 4.88 -27.25
CA ILE A 276 28.87 5.25 -26.02
C ILE A 276 27.87 5.61 -24.94
N VAL A 277 28.09 5.10 -23.73
CA VAL A 277 27.43 5.58 -22.51
C VAL A 277 28.51 6.00 -21.53
N MET A 278 28.46 7.25 -21.08
CA MET A 278 29.36 7.79 -20.06
C MET A 278 28.55 8.12 -18.81
N ARG A 279 28.86 7.50 -17.68
CA ARG A 279 28.24 7.78 -16.38
C ARG A 279 29.10 8.74 -15.58
N LEU A 280 28.51 9.84 -15.15
CA LEU A 280 29.16 10.91 -14.38
C LEU A 280 28.95 10.63 -12.89
N LEU A 281 30.04 10.42 -12.17
CA LEU A 281 30.05 10.13 -10.74
C LEU A 281 30.52 11.36 -9.96
N ASP A 282 29.58 11.99 -9.26
CA ASP A 282 29.84 13.16 -8.42
C ASP A 282 29.95 12.75 -6.95
N GLN A 283 31.18 12.66 -6.45
CA GLN A 283 31.51 12.24 -5.08
C GLN A 283 30.87 13.13 -4.00
N SER A 284 30.50 14.38 -4.31
CA SER A 284 30.00 15.35 -3.32
C SER A 284 28.50 15.22 -2.98
N SER A 285 27.75 14.39 -3.73
CA SER A 285 26.28 14.44 -3.73
C SER A 285 25.58 13.37 -2.88
N ILE A 286 26.32 12.48 -2.19
CA ILE A 286 25.80 11.16 -1.77
C ILE A 286 25.78 10.89 -0.26
N LEU A 287 26.29 11.82 0.56
CA LEU A 287 26.05 11.82 2.02
C LEU A 287 24.64 12.38 2.32
N VAL A 288 23.61 11.67 1.88
CA VAL A 288 22.22 12.05 2.17
C VAL A 288 21.87 11.52 3.54
N ASP A 289 21.56 12.40 4.48
CA ASP A 289 21.05 11.98 5.78
C ASP A 289 19.78 11.13 5.61
N ILE A 290 19.62 10.10 6.45
CA ILE A 290 18.46 9.21 6.42
C ILE A 290 17.12 9.98 6.44
N ASP A 291 17.07 11.11 7.15
CA ASP A 291 15.88 11.97 7.26
C ASP A 291 15.53 12.69 5.96
N LYS A 292 16.50 12.85 5.05
CA LYS A 292 16.32 13.48 3.74
C LYS A 292 15.95 12.50 2.63
N LEU A 293 15.94 11.19 2.90
CA LEU A 293 15.58 10.16 1.92
C LEU A 293 14.11 10.23 1.51
N GLY A 294 13.23 10.64 2.44
CA GLY A 294 11.78 10.77 2.21
C GLY A 294 10.92 9.66 2.83
N LEU A 295 11.48 8.90 3.79
CA LEU A 295 10.75 7.99 4.68
C LEU A 295 9.78 8.78 5.58
N ARG A 296 8.63 8.20 5.95
CA ARG A 296 7.57 8.88 6.73
C ARG A 296 6.81 7.91 7.64
N GLY A 297 6.20 8.44 8.70
CA GLY A 297 5.32 7.69 9.60
C GLY A 297 6.00 6.46 10.19
N LEU A 298 5.22 5.37 10.30
CA LEU A 298 5.69 4.08 10.81
C LEU A 298 6.88 3.53 10.02
N ALA A 299 6.96 3.76 8.71
CA ALA A 299 8.07 3.27 7.89
C ALA A 299 9.43 3.83 8.34
N ASN A 300 9.48 5.13 8.67
CA ASN A 300 10.71 5.72 9.20
C ASN A 300 11.08 5.13 10.56
N GLU A 301 10.12 5.06 11.49
CA GLU A 301 10.35 4.50 12.82
C GLU A 301 10.84 3.04 12.77
N GLN A 302 10.23 2.22 11.91
CA GLN A 302 10.63 0.83 11.73
C GLN A 302 12.04 0.74 11.16
N VAL A 303 12.36 1.46 10.08
CA VAL A 303 13.73 1.45 9.52
C VAL A 303 14.75 1.83 10.59
N GLN A 304 14.52 2.90 11.35
CA GLN A 304 15.42 3.34 12.42
C GLN A 304 15.59 2.28 13.52
N THR A 305 14.51 1.59 13.87
CA THR A 305 14.53 0.52 14.89
C THR A 305 15.29 -0.71 14.37
N GLN A 306 15.07 -1.11 13.12
CA GLN A 306 15.65 -2.33 12.57
C GLN A 306 17.15 -2.18 12.28
N ILE A 307 17.62 -1.01 11.82
CA ILE A 307 19.06 -0.79 11.60
C ILE A 307 19.87 -0.71 12.91
N ALA A 308 19.22 -0.51 14.05
CA ALA A 308 19.85 -0.46 15.36
C ALA A 308 19.91 -1.83 16.05
N LYS A 309 19.34 -2.88 15.45
CA LYS A 309 19.42 -4.24 15.99
C LYS A 309 20.84 -4.79 15.84
N PRO A 310 21.29 -5.67 16.76
CA PRO A 310 22.62 -6.26 16.69
C PRO A 310 22.80 -7.19 15.49
N ASN A 311 21.72 -7.86 15.06
CA ASN A 311 21.79 -8.81 13.97
C ASN A 311 20.49 -8.87 13.15
N GLY A 312 20.59 -9.59 12.04
CA GLY A 312 19.49 -9.83 11.11
C GLY A 312 19.72 -9.19 9.74
N MET A 313 18.78 -9.39 8.83
CA MET A 313 18.93 -9.00 7.43
C MET A 313 17.99 -7.86 7.07
N ILE A 314 18.55 -6.84 6.39
CA ILE A 314 17.82 -5.70 5.86
C ILE A 314 18.02 -5.65 4.36
N LEU A 315 16.93 -5.82 3.62
CA LEU A 315 16.94 -5.85 2.16
C LEU A 315 16.37 -4.56 1.59
N VAL A 316 17.13 -3.90 0.72
CA VAL A 316 16.61 -2.78 -0.09
C VAL A 316 16.37 -3.29 -1.50
N THR A 317 15.15 -3.18 -2.00
CA THR A 317 14.75 -3.69 -3.31
C THR A 317 14.23 -2.60 -4.23
N GLY A 318 14.32 -2.86 -5.53
CA GLY A 318 13.87 -1.97 -6.59
C GLY A 318 14.70 -2.11 -7.87
N PRO A 319 14.25 -1.52 -8.99
CA PRO A 319 14.98 -1.57 -10.26
C PRO A 319 16.31 -0.79 -10.17
N THR A 320 17.13 -0.91 -11.22
CA THR A 320 18.35 -0.09 -11.35
C THR A 320 18.01 1.40 -11.35
N GLY A 321 18.80 2.20 -10.63
CA GLY A 321 18.57 3.65 -10.52
C GLY A 321 17.45 4.07 -9.56
N SER A 322 16.91 3.14 -8.75
CA SER A 322 15.94 3.43 -7.67
C SER A 322 16.57 4.00 -6.40
N GLY A 323 17.89 4.16 -6.35
CA GLY A 323 18.62 4.74 -5.21
C GLY A 323 19.03 3.74 -4.13
N LYS A 324 19.11 2.42 -4.42
CA LYS A 324 19.34 1.37 -3.40
C LYS A 324 20.65 1.58 -2.65
N THR A 325 21.72 1.75 -3.41
CA THR A 325 23.06 2.03 -2.87
C THR A 325 23.07 3.32 -2.05
N THR A 326 22.37 4.37 -2.48
CA THR A 326 22.27 5.62 -1.71
C THR A 326 21.60 5.40 -0.36
N THR A 327 20.48 4.66 -0.31
CA THR A 327 19.80 4.32 0.94
C THR A 327 20.70 3.49 1.85
N LEU A 328 21.37 2.46 1.34
CA LEU A 328 22.28 1.62 2.12
C LEU A 328 23.50 2.38 2.63
N TYR A 329 24.11 3.24 1.81
CA TYR A 329 25.22 4.08 2.23
C TYR A 329 24.79 5.10 3.30
N SER A 330 23.54 5.56 3.25
CA SER A 330 22.98 6.43 4.31
C SER A 330 22.85 5.67 5.65
N PHE A 331 22.50 4.38 5.61
CA PHE A 331 22.47 3.52 6.79
C PHE A 331 23.87 3.28 7.34
N LEU A 332 24.83 2.90 6.47
CA LEU A 332 26.22 2.72 6.87
C LEU A 332 26.81 3.98 7.47
N HIS A 333 26.60 5.14 6.85
CA HIS A 333 27.07 6.42 7.38
C HIS A 333 26.54 6.72 8.78
N LYS A 334 25.26 6.38 9.05
CA LYS A 334 24.66 6.56 10.37
C LYS A 334 25.25 5.61 11.42
N LEU A 335 25.61 4.38 11.03
CA LEU A 335 26.12 3.34 11.94
C LEU A 335 27.64 3.35 12.09
N ASN A 336 28.35 4.10 11.23
CA ASN A 336 29.80 4.19 11.20
C ASN A 336 30.32 4.93 12.44
N THR A 337 30.62 4.16 13.47
CA THR A 337 31.21 4.61 14.73
C THR A 337 32.50 3.81 14.99
N PRO A 338 33.45 4.34 15.78
CA PRO A 338 34.75 3.69 15.99
C PRO A 338 34.66 2.26 16.56
N ASP A 339 33.58 1.94 17.27
CA ASP A 339 33.38 0.65 17.94
C ASP A 339 32.65 -0.38 17.07
N VAL A 340 32.31 -0.05 15.82
CA VAL A 340 31.54 -0.91 14.91
C VAL A 340 32.36 -1.19 13.65
N LYS A 341 32.70 -2.46 13.42
CA LYS A 341 33.43 -2.90 12.24
C LYS A 341 32.48 -3.17 11.07
N ILE A 342 32.56 -2.31 10.06
CA ILE A 342 31.76 -2.43 8.83
C ILE A 342 32.62 -2.94 7.69
N ILE A 343 32.20 -4.03 7.04
CA ILE A 343 32.88 -4.61 5.87
C ILE A 343 31.88 -4.78 4.72
N THR A 344 32.27 -4.39 3.50
CA THR A 344 31.40 -4.48 2.32
C THR A 344 32.03 -5.34 1.21
N ILE A 345 31.17 -5.96 0.41
CA ILE A 345 31.52 -6.54 -0.88
C ILE A 345 30.59 -6.01 -1.96
N GLU A 346 31.16 -5.38 -2.98
CA GLU A 346 30.41 -4.60 -3.98
C GLU A 346 30.92 -4.88 -5.41
N ASP A 347 30.07 -4.66 -6.42
CA ASP A 347 30.43 -4.85 -7.83
C ASP A 347 29.84 -3.76 -8.72
N PRO A 348 30.55 -2.64 -8.97
CA PRO A 348 31.78 -2.19 -8.31
C PRO A 348 31.50 -1.39 -7.01
N ILE A 349 32.55 -1.00 -6.30
CA ILE A 349 32.44 0.04 -5.25
C ILE A 349 32.04 1.36 -5.93
N GLU A 350 30.97 1.99 -5.46
CA GLU A 350 30.47 3.24 -6.05
C GLU A 350 31.22 4.46 -5.52
N TYR A 351 31.48 4.51 -4.20
CA TYR A 351 32.24 5.57 -3.54
C TYR A 351 33.03 5.02 -2.37
N ASP A 352 34.15 5.68 -2.07
CA ASP A 352 34.98 5.40 -0.91
C ASP A 352 34.34 5.97 0.37
N LEU A 353 34.04 5.09 1.33
CA LEU A 353 33.44 5.41 2.61
C LEU A 353 34.51 5.32 3.70
N LYS A 354 34.93 6.48 4.21
CA LYS A 354 35.91 6.55 5.30
C LYS A 354 35.42 5.77 6.53
N GLY A 355 36.26 4.89 7.07
CA GLY A 355 35.93 4.05 8.24
C GLY A 355 35.26 2.72 7.89
N VAL A 356 34.94 2.48 6.62
CA VAL A 356 34.34 1.23 6.15
C VAL A 356 35.37 0.43 5.34
N SER A 357 35.51 -0.86 5.62
CA SER A 357 36.40 -1.73 4.84
C SER A 357 35.67 -2.25 3.60
N GLN A 358 35.82 -1.57 2.46
CA GLN A 358 35.13 -1.94 1.24
C GLN A 358 35.99 -2.85 0.35
N THR A 359 35.40 -3.95 -0.12
CA THR A 359 36.03 -4.87 -1.09
C THR A 359 35.22 -4.91 -2.39
N GLN A 360 35.92 -5.05 -3.52
CA GLN A 360 35.28 -5.13 -4.83
C GLN A 360 35.39 -6.54 -5.41
N VAL A 361 34.31 -7.04 -5.99
CA VAL A 361 34.30 -8.28 -6.76
C VAL A 361 35.34 -8.22 -7.89
N ASN A 362 36.08 -9.31 -8.05
CA ASN A 362 37.06 -9.48 -9.12
C ASN A 362 36.94 -10.88 -9.70
N ASN A 363 36.17 -11.01 -10.78
CA ASN A 363 35.90 -12.30 -11.41
C ASN A 363 37.15 -12.92 -12.05
N ASP A 364 38.07 -12.11 -12.60
CA ASP A 364 39.32 -12.60 -13.22
C ASP A 364 40.23 -13.29 -12.21
N ARG A 365 40.22 -12.83 -10.95
CA ARG A 365 40.97 -13.43 -9.83
C ARG A 365 40.14 -14.43 -9.02
N GLY A 366 38.90 -14.71 -9.43
CA GLY A 366 37.98 -15.61 -8.75
C GLY A 366 37.50 -15.12 -7.38
N TYR A 367 37.56 -13.81 -7.10
CA TYR A 367 37.02 -13.18 -5.89
C TYR A 367 35.57 -12.74 -6.14
N THR A 368 34.64 -13.69 -6.04
CA THR A 368 33.18 -13.51 -6.27
C THR A 368 32.44 -13.08 -5.00
N PHE A 369 31.15 -12.69 -5.11
CA PHE A 369 30.30 -12.39 -3.96
C PHE A 369 30.31 -13.51 -2.90
N GLY A 370 30.02 -14.77 -3.26
CA GLY A 370 30.02 -15.88 -2.32
C GLY A 370 31.38 -16.13 -1.65
N LYS A 371 32.48 -16.13 -2.41
CA LYS A 371 33.84 -16.33 -1.84
C LYS A 371 34.30 -15.18 -0.96
N GLY A 372 34.05 -13.94 -1.39
CA GLY A 372 34.39 -12.75 -0.62
C GLY A 372 33.56 -12.65 0.65
N LEU A 373 32.25 -12.91 0.58
CA LEU A 373 31.38 -12.93 1.75
C LEU A 373 31.83 -14.00 2.78
N ARG A 374 32.23 -15.20 2.33
CA ARG A 374 32.85 -16.20 3.23
C ARG A 374 34.12 -15.69 3.89
N ALA A 375 34.92 -14.87 3.22
CA ALA A 375 36.12 -14.29 3.82
C ALA A 375 35.75 -13.20 4.84
N ILE A 376 34.77 -12.37 4.50
CA ILE A 376 34.28 -11.26 5.34
C ILE A 376 33.75 -11.77 6.68
N VAL A 377 32.95 -12.84 6.71
CA VAL A 377 32.44 -13.40 7.99
C VAL A 377 33.54 -13.92 8.92
N ARG A 378 34.77 -14.14 8.43
CA ARG A 378 35.95 -14.50 9.25
C ARG A 378 36.79 -13.30 9.66
N GLN A 379 36.37 -12.09 9.30
CA GLN A 379 37.06 -10.85 9.66
C GLN A 379 36.45 -10.20 10.90
N ASP A 380 35.63 -10.90 11.67
CA ASP A 380 34.97 -10.33 12.87
C ASP A 380 34.19 -9.03 12.59
N PRO A 381 33.32 -8.97 11.55
CA PRO A 381 32.50 -7.78 11.28
C PRO A 381 31.30 -7.71 12.23
N ASP A 382 30.85 -6.50 12.55
CA ASP A 382 29.52 -6.30 13.17
C ASP A 382 28.45 -6.14 12.08
N ILE A 383 28.80 -5.40 11.02
CA ILE A 383 27.91 -5.07 9.91
C ILE A 383 28.54 -5.53 8.59
N ILE A 384 27.74 -6.21 7.78
CA ILE A 384 28.13 -6.67 6.45
C ILE A 384 27.21 -6.04 5.41
N LEU A 385 27.78 -5.38 4.39
CA LEU A 385 27.04 -5.01 3.19
C LEU A 385 27.41 -5.92 2.03
N VAL A 386 26.42 -6.64 1.50
CA VAL A 386 26.54 -7.39 0.25
C VAL A 386 25.83 -6.58 -0.84
N GLY A 387 26.57 -6.10 -1.83
CA GLY A 387 26.04 -5.18 -2.86
C GLY A 387 24.72 -5.64 -3.46
N GLU A 388 24.59 -6.93 -3.75
CA GLU A 388 23.34 -7.57 -4.18
C GLU A 388 23.39 -9.08 -3.98
N ILE A 389 22.22 -9.70 -3.83
CA ILE A 389 22.07 -11.16 -3.82
C ILE A 389 21.48 -11.60 -5.17
N ARG A 390 22.28 -12.30 -5.98
CA ARG A 390 21.88 -12.80 -7.31
C ARG A 390 21.69 -14.30 -7.38
N ASP A 391 22.38 -15.04 -6.52
CA ASP A 391 22.48 -16.50 -6.56
C ASP A 391 22.24 -17.12 -5.17
N ASN A 392 22.01 -18.44 -5.16
CA ASN A 392 21.73 -19.22 -3.96
C ASN A 392 22.90 -19.17 -2.97
N GLU A 393 24.13 -19.33 -3.45
CA GLU A 393 25.33 -19.36 -2.58
C GLU A 393 25.45 -18.07 -1.76
N THR A 394 25.32 -16.92 -2.41
CA THR A 394 25.39 -15.61 -1.75
C THR A 394 24.22 -15.40 -0.80
N ALA A 395 23.01 -15.84 -1.19
CA ALA A 395 21.82 -15.76 -0.35
C ALA A 395 21.98 -16.60 0.94
N GLU A 396 22.43 -17.85 0.82
CA GLU A 396 22.59 -18.79 1.92
C GLU A 396 23.61 -18.27 2.94
N ILE A 397 24.77 -17.79 2.47
CA ILE A 397 25.79 -17.23 3.36
C ILE A 397 25.28 -15.95 4.04
N SER A 398 24.54 -15.09 3.33
CA SER A 398 23.97 -13.86 3.90
C SER A 398 22.97 -14.17 5.01
N VAL A 399 22.10 -15.16 4.81
CA VAL A 399 21.12 -15.61 5.80
C VAL A 399 21.82 -16.20 7.03
N ASN A 400 22.82 -17.05 6.83
CA ASN A 400 23.60 -17.62 7.93
C ASN A 400 24.37 -16.55 8.70
N ALA A 401 24.94 -15.54 8.03
CA ALA A 401 25.59 -14.41 8.69
C ALA A 401 24.60 -13.64 9.57
N ALA A 402 23.39 -13.36 9.06
CA ALA A 402 22.33 -12.69 9.80
C ALA A 402 21.88 -13.46 11.06
N LEU A 403 21.81 -14.80 10.98
CA LEU A 403 21.47 -15.68 12.10
C LEU A 403 22.61 -15.85 13.12
N THR A 404 23.86 -15.60 12.71
CA THR A 404 25.05 -15.79 13.56
C THR A 404 25.55 -14.51 14.21
N GLY A 405 24.67 -13.51 14.35
CA GLY A 405 24.97 -12.29 15.12
C GLY A 405 25.43 -11.09 14.31
N HIS A 406 25.33 -11.13 12.97
CA HIS A 406 25.72 -10.01 12.10
C HIS A 406 24.50 -9.23 11.60
N LEU A 407 24.63 -7.91 11.45
CA LEU A 407 23.64 -7.12 10.71
C LEU A 407 24.02 -7.11 9.22
N VAL A 408 23.18 -7.69 8.38
CA VAL A 408 23.45 -7.88 6.95
C VAL A 408 22.57 -6.95 6.11
N PHE A 409 23.21 -6.03 5.40
CA PHE A 409 22.58 -5.21 4.38
C PHE A 409 22.75 -5.84 3.01
N SER A 410 21.68 -5.89 2.21
CA SER A 410 21.81 -6.27 0.81
C SER A 410 20.73 -5.68 -0.09
N THR A 411 20.86 -5.93 -1.39
CA THR A 411 19.86 -5.55 -2.37
C THR A 411 19.31 -6.72 -3.18
N LEU A 412 18.04 -6.58 -3.57
CA LEU A 412 17.37 -7.41 -4.55
C LEU A 412 16.76 -6.56 -5.66
N HIS A 413 16.33 -7.23 -6.72
CA HIS A 413 15.67 -6.61 -7.88
C HIS A 413 14.23 -7.10 -8.01
N THR A 414 13.39 -6.74 -7.04
CA THR A 414 11.94 -6.98 -7.08
C THR A 414 11.16 -5.68 -7.26
N ASN A 415 9.89 -5.80 -7.64
CA ASN A 415 9.03 -4.65 -7.94
C ASN A 415 8.40 -4.03 -6.69
N ASN A 416 8.27 -4.79 -5.60
CA ASN A 416 7.66 -4.41 -4.34
C ASN A 416 8.30 -5.21 -3.19
N ALA A 417 7.98 -4.87 -1.94
CA ALA A 417 8.62 -5.48 -0.79
C ALA A 417 8.19 -6.95 -0.59
N PRO A 418 6.89 -7.32 -0.63
CA PRO A 418 6.43 -8.70 -0.50
C PRO A 418 7.06 -9.68 -1.50
N ALA A 419 7.24 -9.28 -2.76
CA ALA A 419 7.89 -10.11 -3.79
C ALA A 419 9.34 -10.51 -3.46
N SER A 420 10.00 -9.80 -2.53
CA SER A 420 11.36 -10.16 -2.08
C SER A 420 11.38 -11.48 -1.33
N ILE A 421 10.31 -11.83 -0.61
CA ILE A 421 10.16 -13.12 0.08
C ILE A 421 10.12 -14.24 -0.95
N SER A 422 9.25 -14.12 -1.96
CA SER A 422 9.17 -15.08 -3.07
C SER A 422 10.50 -15.21 -3.79
N ARG A 423 11.20 -14.09 -4.02
CA ARG A 423 12.53 -14.10 -4.65
C ARG A 423 13.57 -14.84 -3.82
N MET A 424 13.55 -14.72 -2.49
CA MET A 424 14.45 -15.48 -1.63
C MET A 424 14.15 -16.98 -1.66
N ILE A 425 12.88 -17.37 -1.73
CA ILE A 425 12.46 -18.77 -1.90
C ILE A 425 12.95 -19.33 -3.25
N GLU A 426 12.80 -18.56 -4.34
CA GLU A 426 13.33 -18.93 -5.66
C GLU A 426 14.85 -19.11 -5.68
N LEU A 427 15.56 -18.33 -4.86
CA LEU A 427 17.00 -18.47 -4.69
C LEU A 427 17.39 -19.69 -3.85
N GLY A 428 16.45 -20.46 -3.32
CA GLY A 428 16.69 -21.70 -2.59
C GLY A 428 16.69 -21.55 -1.06
N ILE A 429 16.33 -20.37 -0.53
CA ILE A 429 16.26 -20.17 0.92
C ILE A 429 14.96 -20.73 1.47
N ARG A 430 15.06 -21.53 2.53
CA ARG A 430 13.90 -22.14 3.21
C ARG A 430 13.07 -21.06 3.91
N PRO A 431 11.73 -21.11 3.87
CA PRO A 431 10.87 -20.11 4.52
C PRO A 431 11.15 -19.88 6.00
N SER A 432 11.48 -20.93 6.76
CA SER A 432 11.84 -20.83 8.19
C SER A 432 13.14 -20.06 8.45
N LEU A 433 14.08 -20.06 7.51
CA LEU A 433 15.28 -19.25 7.60
C LEU A 433 15.00 -17.80 7.22
N ILE A 434 14.10 -17.56 6.26
CA ILE A 434 13.66 -16.20 5.90
C ILE A 434 12.97 -15.56 7.11
N SER A 435 12.00 -16.24 7.71
CA SER A 435 11.23 -15.72 8.83
C SER A 435 12.11 -15.36 10.05
N SER A 436 13.18 -16.12 10.29
CA SER A 436 14.09 -15.91 11.43
C SER A 436 15.25 -14.95 11.16
N SER A 437 15.65 -14.78 9.90
CA SER A 437 16.82 -13.95 9.54
C SER A 437 16.46 -12.57 8.99
N LEU A 438 15.27 -12.40 8.40
CA LEU A 438 14.88 -11.17 7.71
C LEU A 438 14.16 -10.21 8.66
N ASN A 439 14.67 -9.00 8.82
CA ASN A 439 14.10 -7.99 9.73
C ASN A 439 13.09 -7.11 9.00
N ILE A 440 13.52 -6.56 7.86
CA ILE A 440 12.73 -5.61 7.07
C ILE A 440 13.16 -5.64 5.61
N VAL A 441 12.17 -5.50 4.72
CA VAL A 441 12.36 -5.28 3.30
C VAL A 441 11.87 -3.89 2.94
N ILE A 442 12.71 -3.12 2.26
CA ILE A 442 12.44 -1.75 1.85
C ILE A 442 12.41 -1.73 0.32
N ALA A 443 11.22 -1.71 -0.27
CA ALA A 443 11.06 -1.44 -1.69
C ALA A 443 11.04 0.07 -1.94
N GLN A 444 11.74 0.50 -2.98
CA GLN A 444 11.84 1.93 -3.28
C GLN A 444 11.91 2.25 -4.77
N ARG A 445 11.46 3.46 -5.10
CA ARG A 445 11.68 4.13 -6.40
C ARG A 445 11.99 5.60 -6.18
N LEU A 446 12.56 6.25 -7.19
CA LEU A 446 12.82 7.69 -7.18
C LEU A 446 11.83 8.42 -8.08
N VAL A 447 11.19 9.45 -7.53
CA VAL A 447 10.38 10.41 -8.29
C VAL A 447 11.10 11.74 -8.36
N ARG A 448 10.97 12.43 -9.49
CA ARG A 448 11.47 13.80 -9.65
C ARG A 448 10.65 14.78 -8.79
N LYS A 449 11.34 15.74 -8.18
CA LYS A 449 10.70 16.83 -7.42
C LYS A 449 10.28 17.93 -8.37
N LEU A 450 9.09 18.47 -8.19
CA LEU A 450 8.62 19.64 -8.94
C LEU A 450 9.53 20.83 -8.67
N CYS A 451 9.83 21.61 -9.70
CA CYS A 451 10.62 22.81 -9.52
C CYS A 451 9.85 23.81 -8.63
N PRO A 452 10.45 24.28 -7.50
CA PRO A 452 9.76 25.17 -6.57
C PRO A 452 9.46 26.55 -7.18
N HIS A 453 10.18 26.93 -8.25
CA HIS A 453 10.04 28.24 -8.89
C HIS A 453 8.99 28.31 -9.99
N CYS A 454 8.63 27.18 -10.64
CA CYS A 454 7.71 27.18 -11.78
C CYS A 454 6.53 26.22 -11.66
N ARG A 455 6.44 25.39 -10.61
CA ARG A 455 5.28 24.51 -10.40
C ARG A 455 3.98 25.32 -10.42
N LYS A 456 2.99 24.86 -11.18
CA LYS A 456 1.69 25.54 -11.30
C LYS A 456 0.62 24.78 -10.55
N LYS A 457 -0.10 25.49 -9.68
CA LYS A 457 -1.26 25.00 -8.96
C LYS A 457 -2.44 24.85 -9.94
N TYR A 458 -3.13 23.72 -9.92
CA TYR A 458 -4.33 23.48 -10.72
C TYR A 458 -5.38 22.71 -9.92
N LYS A 459 -6.64 22.80 -10.35
CA LYS A 459 -7.74 22.03 -9.78
C LYS A 459 -7.83 20.68 -10.52
N PRO A 460 -7.64 19.53 -9.85
CA PRO A 460 -7.76 18.21 -10.49
C PRO A 460 -9.20 17.90 -10.91
N THR A 461 -9.36 16.98 -11.87
CA THR A 461 -10.68 16.47 -12.27
C THR A 461 -11.32 15.64 -11.15
N ALA A 462 -12.65 15.53 -11.14
CA ALA A 462 -13.37 14.73 -10.14
C ALA A 462 -12.91 13.27 -10.12
N GLU A 463 -12.62 12.68 -11.28
CA GLU A 463 -12.08 11.33 -11.42
C GLU A 463 -10.71 11.17 -10.73
N THR A 464 -9.81 12.15 -10.92
CA THR A 464 -8.50 12.16 -10.26
C THR A 464 -8.66 12.23 -8.74
N VAL A 465 -9.55 13.10 -8.25
CA VAL A 465 -9.83 13.23 -6.82
C VAL A 465 -10.41 11.94 -6.24
N ASN A 466 -11.35 11.31 -6.94
CA ASN A 466 -11.94 10.05 -6.50
C ASN A 466 -10.89 8.93 -6.43
N THR A 467 -10.03 8.82 -7.44
CA THR A 467 -8.93 7.83 -7.47
C THR A 467 -7.98 8.03 -6.30
N ILE A 468 -7.55 9.27 -6.04
CA ILE A 468 -6.71 9.60 -4.89
C ILE A 468 -7.39 9.20 -3.58
N LYS A 469 -8.67 9.58 -3.40
CA LYS A 469 -9.44 9.26 -2.19
C LYS A 469 -9.55 7.76 -1.96
N LYS A 470 -9.83 6.96 -3.00
CA LYS A 470 -9.89 5.49 -2.92
C LYS A 470 -8.56 4.89 -2.44
N ILE A 471 -7.44 5.35 -3.01
CA ILE A 471 -6.13 4.78 -2.69
C ILE A 471 -5.68 5.13 -1.27
N ILE A 472 -5.88 6.38 -0.84
CA ILE A 472 -5.45 6.83 0.49
C ILE A 472 -6.37 6.32 1.61
N SER A 473 -7.63 5.98 1.33
CA SER A 473 -8.54 5.44 2.35
C SER A 473 -8.20 4.03 2.81
N ILE A 474 -7.37 3.30 2.05
CA ILE A 474 -6.85 1.97 2.41
C ILE A 474 -5.73 2.08 3.46
N ILE A 475 -5.12 3.27 3.61
CA ILE A 475 -4.00 3.47 4.55
C ILE A 475 -4.50 3.23 5.97
N SER A 476 -3.94 2.23 6.63
CA SER A 476 -4.27 1.86 8.00
C SER A 476 -3.89 3.00 8.97
N PRO A 477 -4.72 3.29 10.00
CA PRO A 477 -4.36 4.23 11.07
C PRO A 477 -3.05 3.87 11.79
N LYS A 478 -2.67 2.58 11.81
CA LYS A 478 -1.39 2.11 12.38
C LYS A 478 -0.17 2.72 11.67
N SER A 479 -0.31 3.21 10.44
CA SER A 479 0.77 3.84 9.67
C SER A 479 1.31 5.13 10.28
N LYS A 480 0.61 5.74 11.27
CA LYS A 480 0.97 7.01 11.92
C LYS A 480 1.11 8.19 10.94
N ILE A 481 0.31 8.18 9.86
CA ILE A 481 0.32 9.25 8.84
C ILE A 481 -1.01 10.00 8.88
N ASN A 482 -0.93 11.33 8.85
CA ASN A 482 -2.09 12.19 8.71
C ASN A 482 -2.57 12.22 7.25
N ILE A 483 -3.77 11.69 7.00
CA ILE A 483 -4.36 11.63 5.67
C ILE A 483 -5.18 12.90 5.40
N PRO A 484 -4.87 13.70 4.36
CA PRO A 484 -5.65 14.87 4.01
C PRO A 484 -7.08 14.49 3.58
N LYS A 485 -8.10 15.10 4.21
CA LYS A 485 -9.52 14.82 3.90
C LYS A 485 -10.02 15.50 2.61
N ASP A 486 -9.42 16.64 2.25
CA ASP A 486 -9.82 17.46 1.12
C ASP A 486 -8.71 17.65 0.09
N VAL A 487 -8.93 17.16 -1.13
CA VAL A 487 -8.04 17.37 -2.28
C VAL A 487 -8.56 18.53 -3.13
N LYS A 488 -8.19 19.76 -2.78
CA LYS A 488 -8.65 20.96 -3.52
C LYS A 488 -7.79 21.30 -4.73
N TYR A 489 -6.46 21.11 -4.61
CA TYR A 489 -5.49 21.52 -5.62
C TYR A 489 -4.32 20.56 -5.67
N LEU A 490 -3.78 20.36 -6.87
CA LEU A 490 -2.52 19.66 -7.13
C LEU A 490 -1.55 20.58 -7.87
N TYR A 491 -0.31 20.13 -8.04
CA TYR A 491 0.73 20.85 -8.78
C TYR A 491 1.17 20.07 -10.02
N LYS A 492 1.44 20.81 -11.10
CA LYS A 492 1.95 20.26 -12.37
C LYS A 492 3.25 20.96 -12.79
N PRO A 493 4.13 20.28 -13.55
CA PRO A 493 5.33 20.89 -14.10
C PRO A 493 4.99 21.96 -15.14
N VAL A 494 5.83 22.99 -15.26
CA VAL A 494 5.73 24.03 -16.32
C VAL A 494 7.05 24.18 -17.07
N GLY A 495 8.16 24.32 -16.34
CA GLY A 495 9.46 24.62 -16.93
C GLY A 495 9.83 26.10 -16.77
N CYS A 496 11.07 26.35 -16.35
CA CYS A 496 11.66 27.69 -16.32
C CYS A 496 13.18 27.57 -16.44
N ILE A 497 13.86 28.70 -16.59
CA ILE A 497 15.33 28.76 -16.71
C ILE A 497 16.03 28.06 -15.54
N LYS A 498 15.53 28.21 -14.31
CA LYS A 498 16.14 27.59 -13.11
C LYS A 498 16.11 26.06 -13.09
N CYS A 499 15.18 25.45 -13.83
CA CYS A 499 15.09 23.99 -13.98
C CYS A 499 15.40 23.55 -15.42
N ASN A 500 16.10 24.38 -16.20
CA ASN A 500 16.44 24.09 -17.59
C ASN A 500 15.21 23.71 -18.44
N ASN A 501 14.07 24.37 -18.19
CA ASN A 501 12.77 24.12 -18.82
C ASN A 501 12.18 22.71 -18.63
N LEU A 502 12.73 21.89 -17.71
CA LEU A 502 12.24 20.53 -17.46
C LEU A 502 10.97 20.47 -16.57
N GLY A 503 10.73 21.50 -15.76
CA GLY A 503 9.64 21.55 -14.78
C GLY A 503 9.91 20.78 -13.47
N TYR A 504 11.05 20.08 -13.39
CA TYR A 504 11.48 19.29 -12.23
C TYR A 504 12.91 19.64 -11.84
N GLN A 505 13.27 19.42 -10.57
CA GLN A 505 14.62 19.64 -10.07
C GLN A 505 14.95 18.70 -8.90
N GLY A 506 15.82 17.72 -9.14
CA GLY A 506 16.24 16.73 -8.15
C GLY A 506 15.19 15.65 -7.93
N ARG A 507 15.50 14.72 -7.01
CA ARG A 507 14.70 13.51 -6.77
C ARG A 507 14.37 13.33 -5.28
N ILE A 508 13.38 12.50 -5.00
CA ILE A 508 13.03 12.03 -3.66
C ILE A 508 12.58 10.56 -3.74
N GLY A 509 12.85 9.79 -2.70
CA GLY A 509 12.40 8.40 -2.62
C GLY A 509 10.91 8.28 -2.34
N ILE A 510 10.29 7.28 -2.95
CA ILE A 510 9.03 6.70 -2.50
C ILE A 510 9.32 5.28 -1.99
N PHE A 511 8.76 4.94 -0.84
CA PHE A 511 9.13 3.75 -0.09
C PHE A 511 7.91 2.90 0.26
N GLU A 512 8.15 1.60 0.33
CA GLU A 512 7.24 0.59 0.86
C GLU A 512 8.06 -0.34 1.75
N THR A 513 7.72 -0.40 3.03
CA THR A 513 8.53 -1.06 4.05
C THR A 513 7.75 -2.21 4.68
N LEU A 514 8.16 -3.44 4.39
CA LEU A 514 7.60 -4.66 4.97
C LEU A 514 8.47 -5.09 6.15
N THR A 515 7.95 -4.96 7.37
CA THR A 515 8.64 -5.45 8.58
C THR A 515 8.19 -6.86 8.87
N ILE A 516 9.13 -7.76 9.19
CA ILE A 516 8.81 -9.14 9.54
C ILE A 516 8.45 -9.17 11.03
N ASN A 517 7.16 -9.33 11.32
CA ASN A 517 6.59 -9.51 12.65
C ASN A 517 6.03 -10.95 12.77
N GLU A 518 5.54 -11.34 13.95
CA GLU A 518 4.99 -12.69 14.20
C GLU A 518 3.91 -13.11 13.16
N ASN A 519 3.07 -12.18 12.72
CA ASN A 519 2.05 -12.46 11.70
C ASN A 519 2.68 -12.71 10.32
N MET A 520 3.68 -11.90 9.93
CA MET A 520 4.44 -12.11 8.69
C MET A 520 5.24 -13.41 8.74
N GLU A 521 5.84 -13.75 9.89
CA GLU A 521 6.55 -15.01 10.07
C GLU A 521 5.62 -16.21 9.81
N ARG A 522 4.42 -16.19 10.39
CA ARG A 522 3.40 -17.22 10.15
C ARG A 522 3.03 -17.33 8.66
N LEU A 523 2.78 -16.20 8.00
CA LEU A 523 2.42 -16.19 6.56
C LEU A 523 3.57 -16.69 5.68
N ILE A 524 4.81 -16.37 6.02
CA ILE A 524 6.00 -16.86 5.32
C ILE A 524 6.10 -18.39 5.48
N LEU A 525 5.90 -18.91 6.69
CA LEU A 525 5.93 -20.35 6.99
C LEU A 525 4.79 -21.11 6.27
N GLU A 526 3.60 -20.51 6.17
CA GLU A 526 2.45 -21.04 5.43
C GLU A 526 2.61 -20.92 3.90
N MET A 527 3.70 -20.29 3.41
CA MET A 527 3.95 -20.00 2.00
C MET A 527 2.81 -19.20 1.34
N ALA A 528 2.26 -18.24 2.08
CA ALA A 528 1.16 -17.38 1.61
C ALA A 528 1.53 -16.63 0.32
N GLY A 529 0.52 -16.33 -0.49
CA GLY A 529 0.72 -15.60 -1.75
C GLY A 529 1.10 -14.13 -1.53
N GLU A 530 1.76 -13.51 -2.52
CA GLU A 530 2.17 -12.09 -2.46
C GLU A 530 1.00 -11.15 -2.12
N SER A 531 -0.18 -11.42 -2.67
CA SER A 531 -1.41 -10.65 -2.40
C SER A 531 -1.85 -10.72 -0.94
N GLU A 532 -1.69 -11.87 -0.30
CA GLU A 532 -2.08 -12.11 1.10
C GLU A 532 -1.10 -11.41 2.05
N ILE A 533 0.20 -11.58 1.80
CA ILE A 533 1.27 -10.87 2.52
C ILE A 533 1.06 -9.36 2.40
N THR A 534 0.76 -8.87 1.20
CA THR A 534 0.53 -7.43 0.97
C THR A 534 -0.67 -6.92 1.78
N LYS A 535 -1.80 -7.65 1.81
CA LYS A 535 -2.98 -7.24 2.59
C LYS A 535 -2.70 -7.19 4.08
N ALA A 536 -2.09 -8.24 4.62
CA ALA A 536 -1.76 -8.31 6.04
C ALA A 536 -0.75 -7.22 6.42
N ALA A 537 0.24 -6.93 5.56
CA ALA A 537 1.16 -5.83 5.78
C ALA A 537 0.48 -4.45 5.75
N LEU A 538 -0.49 -4.23 4.84
CA LEU A 538 -1.28 -2.98 4.80
C LEU A 538 -2.11 -2.80 6.09
N GLU A 539 -2.71 -3.88 6.60
CA GLU A 539 -3.44 -3.87 7.87
C GLU A 539 -2.52 -3.51 9.05
N ASP A 540 -1.28 -3.99 9.03
CA ASP A 540 -0.23 -3.69 10.01
C ASP A 540 0.41 -2.30 9.86
N GLY A 541 -0.07 -1.48 8.93
CA GLY A 541 0.34 -0.08 8.79
C GLY A 541 1.41 0.16 7.73
N MET A 542 1.76 -0.85 6.92
CA MET A 542 2.54 -0.63 5.70
C MET A 542 1.76 0.31 4.77
N ILE A 543 2.50 1.20 4.10
CA ILE A 543 1.98 1.94 2.95
C ILE A 543 2.74 1.48 1.71
N THR A 544 2.02 1.39 0.59
CA THR A 544 2.64 1.08 -0.71
C THR A 544 3.44 2.27 -1.24
N MET A 545 4.36 2.01 -2.16
CA MET A 545 5.09 3.09 -2.87
C MET A 545 4.12 4.05 -3.59
N THR A 546 3.00 3.53 -4.12
CA THR A 546 1.96 4.34 -4.77
C THR A 546 1.28 5.27 -3.76
N GLN A 547 0.91 4.77 -2.59
CA GLN A 547 0.32 5.59 -1.52
C GLN A 547 1.30 6.66 -1.03
N ASP A 548 2.56 6.31 -0.76
CA ASP A 548 3.60 7.27 -0.39
C ASP A 548 3.81 8.34 -1.47
N GLY A 549 3.85 7.94 -2.75
CA GLY A 549 3.92 8.86 -3.88
C GLY A 549 2.73 9.82 -3.94
N ILE A 550 1.49 9.33 -3.75
CA ILE A 550 0.29 10.18 -3.72
C ILE A 550 0.34 11.19 -2.58
N LEU A 551 0.80 10.78 -1.39
CA LEU A 551 0.96 11.70 -0.27
C LEU A 551 1.95 12.83 -0.61
N LYS A 552 3.08 12.49 -1.26
CA LYS A 552 4.04 13.49 -1.78
C LYS A 552 3.45 14.41 -2.86
N VAL A 553 2.49 13.93 -3.65
CA VAL A 553 1.76 14.74 -4.62
C VAL A 553 0.80 15.72 -3.93
N LEU A 554 0.10 15.27 -2.88
CA LEU A 554 -0.78 16.13 -2.07
C LEU A 554 0.00 17.24 -1.36
N GLU A 555 1.26 16.98 -0.97
CA GLU A 555 2.21 17.96 -0.44
C GLU A 555 2.80 18.90 -1.51
N GLY A 556 2.56 18.62 -2.79
CA GLY A 556 3.10 19.38 -3.92
C GLY A 556 4.61 19.17 -4.16
N ILE A 557 5.19 18.09 -3.63
CA ILE A 557 6.61 17.75 -3.80
C ILE A 557 6.85 17.18 -5.20
N THR A 558 5.95 16.33 -5.69
CA THR A 558 6.01 15.73 -7.04
C THR A 558 4.65 15.83 -7.74
N SER A 559 4.56 15.35 -8.98
CA SER A 559 3.33 15.35 -9.78
C SER A 559 2.72 13.95 -9.86
N MET A 560 1.42 13.87 -10.16
CA MET A 560 0.73 12.58 -10.41
C MET A 560 1.39 11.80 -11.56
N GLU A 561 1.75 12.49 -12.64
CA GLU A 561 2.40 11.92 -13.82
C GLU A 561 3.69 11.17 -13.44
N GLU A 562 4.47 11.75 -12.54
CA GLU A 562 5.75 11.20 -12.13
C GLU A 562 5.60 9.98 -11.22
N VAL A 563 4.62 9.98 -10.32
CA VAL A 563 4.33 8.79 -9.50
C VAL A 563 3.87 7.64 -10.40
N TRP A 564 2.99 7.90 -11.36
CA TRP A 564 2.41 6.84 -12.20
C TRP A 564 3.46 6.24 -13.13
N ARG A 565 4.39 7.08 -13.62
CA ARG A 565 5.54 6.64 -14.41
C ARG A 565 6.38 5.60 -13.69
N VAL A 566 6.53 5.73 -12.36
CA VAL A 566 7.40 4.84 -11.59
C VAL A 566 6.65 3.69 -10.95
N THR A 567 5.43 3.85 -10.42
CA THR A 567 4.74 2.74 -9.73
C THR A 567 3.81 1.93 -10.64
N GLY A 568 3.49 2.43 -11.84
CA GLY A 568 2.45 1.83 -12.69
C GLY A 568 1.04 2.26 -12.29
N GLN A 569 0.00 1.60 -12.84
CA GLN A 569 -1.39 1.87 -12.48
C GLN A 569 -1.76 1.17 -11.15
N ALA A 570 -2.60 1.83 -10.35
CA ALA A 570 -2.97 1.40 -9.00
C ALA A 570 -4.09 0.34 -8.97
N ASP A 571 -4.18 -0.53 -9.98
CA ASP A 571 -5.35 -1.39 -10.16
C ASP A 571 -5.52 -2.39 -9.02
N PHE A 572 -4.42 -2.94 -8.50
CA PHE A 572 -4.43 -3.76 -7.29
C PHE A 572 -5.02 -3.03 -6.07
N LEU A 573 -4.64 -1.78 -5.85
CA LEU A 573 -5.17 -0.98 -4.73
C LEU A 573 -6.64 -0.59 -4.97
N LYS A 574 -7.03 -0.36 -6.23
CA LYS A 574 -8.44 -0.17 -6.57
C LYS A 574 -9.23 -1.44 -6.31
N GLU A 575 -8.72 -2.61 -6.67
CA GLU A 575 -9.36 -3.89 -6.37
C GLU A 575 -9.43 -4.16 -4.87
N ILE A 576 -8.40 -3.84 -4.09
CA ILE A 576 -8.47 -3.92 -2.63
C ILE A 576 -9.49 -2.93 -2.10
N TYR A 577 -9.51 -1.68 -2.57
CA TYR A 577 -10.52 -0.72 -2.16
C TYR A 577 -11.91 -1.20 -2.55
N ASP A 578 -12.11 -1.70 -3.77
CA ASP A 578 -13.39 -2.16 -4.26
C ASP A 578 -13.81 -3.44 -3.51
N LYS A 579 -12.90 -4.34 -3.12
CA LYS A 579 -13.16 -5.47 -2.21
C LYS A 579 -13.45 -5.05 -0.78
N LEU A 580 -12.68 -4.11 -0.22
CA LEU A 580 -12.88 -3.58 1.13
C LEU A 580 -14.16 -2.77 1.19
N MET A 581 -14.50 -2.03 0.14
CA MET A 581 -15.78 -1.35 -0.04
C MET A 581 -16.88 -2.35 -0.39
N GLU A 582 -16.62 -3.44 -1.09
CA GLU A 582 -17.56 -4.55 -1.18
C GLU A 582 -17.65 -5.30 0.15
N GLN A 583 -16.75 -5.11 1.11
CA GLN A 583 -16.84 -5.70 2.45
C GLN A 583 -17.41 -4.71 3.48
N SER A 584 -17.32 -3.40 3.21
CA SER A 584 -17.76 -2.29 4.08
C SER A 584 -18.99 -1.52 3.56
N LEU A 585 -19.19 -1.44 2.23
CA LEU A 585 -20.39 -0.96 1.51
C LEU A 585 -21.29 -2.10 1.00
N SER A 586 -20.77 -3.28 0.59
CA SER A 586 -21.64 -4.46 0.67
C SER A 586 -21.67 -4.78 2.15
N ARG A 587 -22.78 -4.46 2.80
CA ARG A 587 -23.94 -5.30 2.59
C ARG A 587 -25.22 -4.52 2.33
N ALA A 588 -25.17 -3.33 1.73
CA ALA A 588 -26.38 -2.50 1.59
C ALA A 588 -27.12 -2.70 0.25
N ILE A 589 -28.39 -3.13 0.27
CA ILE A 589 -29.29 -3.07 -0.90
C ILE A 589 -29.97 -1.70 -0.96
N ARG A 590 -29.78 -0.97 -2.08
CA ARG A 590 -30.42 0.34 -2.30
C ARG A 590 -31.78 0.21 -2.98
N ILE A 591 -32.80 0.85 -2.41
CA ILE A 591 -34.18 0.89 -2.90
C ILE A 591 -34.56 2.34 -3.23
N SER A 592 -34.99 2.58 -4.47
CA SER A 592 -35.35 3.93 -4.93
C SER A 592 -36.78 4.31 -4.56
N ALA A 593 -37.05 5.61 -4.49
CA ALA A 593 -38.39 6.13 -4.21
C ALA A 593 -39.42 5.72 -5.27
N LYS A 594 -38.98 5.52 -6.53
CA LYS A 594 -39.80 5.03 -7.63
C LYS A 594 -40.26 3.58 -7.37
N GLN A 595 -39.35 2.72 -6.93
CA GLN A 595 -39.64 1.32 -6.63
C GLN A 595 -40.65 1.17 -5.48
N VAL A 596 -40.49 1.95 -4.41
CA VAL A 596 -41.44 1.92 -3.28
C VAL A 596 -42.84 2.37 -3.72
N LYS A 597 -42.94 3.44 -4.52
CA LYS A 597 -44.25 3.93 -5.04
C LYS A 597 -44.95 2.90 -5.93
N GLU A 598 -44.20 2.18 -6.76
CA GLU A 598 -44.73 1.16 -7.65
C GLU A 598 -45.27 -0.04 -6.86
N VAL A 599 -44.50 -0.51 -5.87
CA VAL A 599 -44.93 -1.56 -4.94
C VAL A 599 -46.17 -1.11 -4.17
N TYR A 600 -46.19 0.10 -3.62
CA TYR A 600 -47.32 0.67 -2.87
C TYR A 600 -48.63 0.71 -3.69
N LYS A 601 -48.56 0.97 -5.00
CA LYS A 601 -49.73 0.98 -5.88
C LYS A 601 -50.36 -0.41 -6.01
N ASN A 602 -49.53 -1.44 -6.08
CA ASN A 602 -49.95 -2.83 -6.28
C ASN A 602 -50.32 -3.55 -4.96
N LEU A 603 -49.84 -3.03 -3.82
CA LEU A 603 -50.05 -3.62 -2.50
C LEU A 603 -51.46 -3.44 -1.91
N LYS A 604 -52.32 -2.64 -2.55
CA LYS A 604 -53.71 -2.39 -2.10
C LYS A 604 -54.61 -3.64 -2.11
N ASN A 605 -54.21 -4.72 -2.80
CA ASN A 605 -54.91 -6.00 -2.83
C ASN A 605 -53.86 -7.12 -2.93
N ILE A 606 -53.86 -8.08 -2.01
CA ILE A 606 -52.89 -9.19 -1.95
C ILE A 606 -52.86 -9.98 -3.28
N LYS A 607 -54.01 -10.17 -3.95
CA LYS A 607 -54.05 -10.81 -5.27
C LYS A 607 -53.31 -9.98 -6.33
N LYS A 608 -53.53 -8.67 -6.38
CA LYS A 608 -52.83 -7.77 -7.31
C LYS A 608 -51.33 -7.69 -7.04
N PHE A 609 -50.93 -7.83 -5.77
CA PHE A 609 -49.53 -7.86 -5.40
C PHE A 609 -48.85 -9.16 -5.84
N ASN A 610 -49.55 -10.30 -5.75
CA ASN A 610 -49.09 -11.57 -6.31
C ASN A 610 -48.93 -11.51 -7.84
N ASP A 611 -49.89 -10.91 -8.54
CA ASP A 611 -49.83 -10.72 -10.00
C ASP A 611 -48.65 -9.81 -10.42
N TYR A 612 -48.31 -8.81 -9.59
CA TYR A 612 -47.16 -7.94 -9.82
C TYR A 612 -45.83 -8.69 -9.81
N PHE A 613 -45.67 -9.70 -8.95
CA PHE A 613 -44.47 -10.53 -8.92
C PHE A 613 -44.29 -11.41 -10.16
N GLN A 614 -45.37 -11.73 -10.89
CA GLN A 614 -45.28 -12.48 -12.15
C GLN A 614 -44.84 -11.61 -13.34
N THR A 615 -44.91 -10.29 -13.21
CA THR A 615 -44.60 -9.34 -14.31
C THR A 615 -43.28 -8.60 -14.10
N ILE A 616 -42.72 -8.64 -12.90
CA ILE A 616 -41.46 -7.97 -12.57
C ILE A 616 -40.27 -8.79 -13.10
N LYS A 617 -39.24 -8.10 -13.61
CA LYS A 617 -37.98 -8.76 -13.96
C LYS A 617 -37.37 -9.42 -12.72
N SER A 618 -36.81 -10.63 -12.90
CA SER A 618 -36.05 -11.39 -11.90
C SER A 618 -35.01 -10.55 -11.15
N GLU A 619 -34.48 -9.51 -11.82
CA GLU A 619 -33.49 -8.65 -11.22
C GLU A 619 -34.00 -7.82 -10.01
N ASN A 620 -35.29 -7.51 -9.99
CA ASN A 620 -35.95 -6.60 -9.05
C ASN A 620 -36.83 -7.29 -8.00
N ILE A 621 -37.03 -8.61 -8.09
CA ILE A 621 -37.89 -9.38 -7.17
C ILE A 621 -37.52 -9.12 -5.70
N LEU A 622 -36.24 -9.25 -5.34
CA LEU A 622 -35.79 -9.03 -3.96
C LEU A 622 -36.09 -7.61 -3.45
N LYS A 623 -35.93 -6.59 -4.30
CA LYS A 623 -36.23 -5.20 -3.94
C LYS A 623 -37.74 -5.00 -3.73
N ALA A 624 -38.58 -5.66 -4.52
CA ALA A 624 -40.03 -5.63 -4.36
C ALA A 624 -40.49 -6.34 -3.08
N ILE A 625 -39.91 -7.51 -2.76
CA ILE A 625 -40.16 -8.24 -1.49
C ILE A 625 -39.84 -7.34 -0.29
N ILE A 626 -38.63 -6.76 -0.25
CA ILE A 626 -38.19 -5.91 0.86
C ILE A 626 -39.07 -4.65 0.96
N SER A 627 -39.38 -4.00 -0.17
CA SER A 627 -40.25 -2.82 -0.18
C SER A 627 -41.64 -3.14 0.37
N GLY A 628 -42.21 -4.29 -0.01
CA GLY A 628 -43.51 -4.73 0.50
C GLY A 628 -43.51 -5.04 1.99
N ALA A 629 -42.44 -5.68 2.49
CA ALA A 629 -42.28 -5.97 3.91
C ALA A 629 -42.20 -4.69 4.76
N VAL A 630 -41.50 -3.67 4.27
CA VAL A 630 -41.35 -2.38 4.95
C VAL A 630 -42.66 -1.59 4.96
N ILE A 631 -43.38 -1.54 3.82
CA ILE A 631 -44.71 -0.90 3.73
C ILE A 631 -45.71 -1.55 4.70
N LEU A 632 -45.69 -2.88 4.80
CA LEU A 632 -46.56 -3.65 5.70
C LEU A 632 -46.07 -3.71 7.15
N LYS A 633 -44.93 -3.09 7.47
CA LYS A 633 -44.29 -3.12 8.80
C LYS A 633 -44.07 -4.54 9.32
N ALA A 634 -43.62 -5.43 8.44
CA ALA A 634 -43.25 -6.79 8.81
C ALA A 634 -41.96 -6.81 9.65
N GLY A 635 -41.89 -7.70 10.64
CA GLY A 635 -40.68 -7.93 11.43
C GLY A 635 -39.74 -8.97 10.81
N ASP A 636 -40.29 -10.01 10.18
CA ASP A 636 -39.54 -11.06 9.50
C ASP A 636 -40.08 -11.28 8.07
N ILE A 637 -39.19 -11.60 7.14
CA ILE A 637 -39.49 -12.09 5.79
C ILE A 637 -39.02 -13.55 5.72
N HIS A 638 -39.90 -14.44 5.31
CA HIS A 638 -39.64 -15.86 5.09
C HIS A 638 -39.72 -16.16 3.60
N ILE A 639 -38.72 -16.86 3.07
CA ILE A 639 -38.65 -17.36 1.71
C ILE A 639 -38.47 -18.88 1.80
N GLU A 640 -39.55 -19.60 1.55
CA GLU A 640 -39.66 -21.04 1.78
C GLU A 640 -39.88 -21.72 0.43
N PRO A 641 -38.89 -22.43 -0.16
CA PRO A 641 -39.10 -23.23 -1.36
C PRO A 641 -39.94 -24.48 -1.03
N GLU A 642 -40.91 -24.80 -1.88
CA GLU A 642 -41.73 -26.02 -1.84
C GLU A 642 -41.48 -26.87 -3.10
N ASP A 643 -42.31 -27.89 -3.34
CA ASP A 643 -42.16 -28.81 -4.46
C ASP A 643 -42.37 -28.14 -5.84
N GLN A 644 -43.32 -27.20 -5.93
CA GLN A 644 -43.72 -26.57 -7.19
C GLN A 644 -43.45 -25.06 -7.23
N ASP A 645 -43.31 -24.41 -6.08
CA ASP A 645 -43.22 -22.95 -5.98
C ASP A 645 -42.34 -22.47 -4.80
N ILE A 646 -42.22 -21.15 -4.66
CA ILE A 646 -41.55 -20.50 -3.52
C ILE A 646 -42.58 -19.63 -2.80
N LYS A 647 -42.78 -19.87 -1.51
CA LYS A 647 -43.64 -19.03 -0.67
C LYS A 647 -42.87 -17.86 -0.07
N ILE A 648 -43.35 -16.65 -0.33
CA ILE A 648 -42.89 -15.42 0.31
C ILE A 648 -43.90 -15.06 1.41
N ARG A 649 -43.47 -15.14 2.67
CA ARG A 649 -44.33 -14.91 3.84
C ARG A 649 -43.77 -13.81 4.71
N PHE A 650 -44.61 -12.91 5.21
CA PHE A 650 -44.21 -11.83 6.10
C PHE A 650 -44.78 -12.06 7.50
N ARG A 651 -43.98 -11.78 8.52
CA ARG A 651 -44.45 -11.74 9.91
C ARG A 651 -44.93 -10.34 10.24
N ILE A 652 -46.23 -10.12 10.20
CA ILE A 652 -46.87 -8.82 10.47
C ILE A 652 -47.61 -8.92 11.80
N ASP A 653 -47.32 -8.01 12.73
CA ASP A 653 -47.88 -8.03 14.10
C ASP A 653 -47.75 -9.39 14.81
N GLY A 654 -46.69 -10.15 14.50
CA GLY A 654 -46.37 -11.45 15.10
C GLY A 654 -46.96 -12.67 14.38
N ILE A 655 -47.85 -12.48 13.40
CA ILE A 655 -48.48 -13.56 12.63
C ILE A 655 -47.78 -13.71 11.28
N LEU A 656 -47.41 -14.95 10.93
CA LEU A 656 -46.80 -15.27 9.65
C LEU A 656 -47.86 -15.47 8.56
N GLN A 657 -47.89 -14.59 7.56
CA GLN A 657 -48.88 -14.59 6.48
C GLN A 657 -48.20 -14.75 5.12
N THR A 658 -48.77 -15.56 4.23
CA THR A 658 -48.28 -15.71 2.86
C THR A 658 -48.71 -14.51 2.02
N ILE A 659 -47.74 -13.84 1.38
CA ILE A 659 -47.95 -12.57 0.67
C ILE A 659 -47.84 -12.76 -0.84
N ALA A 660 -46.94 -13.63 -1.29
CA ALA A 660 -46.76 -13.96 -2.69
C ALA A 660 -46.24 -15.38 -2.88
N THR A 661 -46.48 -15.92 -4.07
CA THR A 661 -45.96 -17.21 -4.54
C THR A 661 -45.19 -16.99 -5.83
N LEU A 662 -43.96 -17.48 -5.91
CA LEU A 662 -43.07 -17.33 -7.07
C LEU A 662 -42.80 -18.68 -7.74
N PRO A 663 -42.60 -18.72 -9.06
CA PRO A 663 -42.21 -19.95 -9.75
C PRO A 663 -40.78 -20.38 -9.35
N LEU A 664 -40.54 -21.69 -9.31
CA LEU A 664 -39.30 -22.28 -8.79
C LEU A 664 -38.04 -21.89 -9.60
N ASN A 665 -38.18 -21.50 -10.86
CA ASN A 665 -37.07 -21.03 -11.72
C ASN A 665 -36.42 -19.72 -11.22
N GLU A 666 -37.14 -18.90 -10.46
CA GLU A 666 -36.63 -17.66 -9.87
C GLU A 666 -35.78 -17.92 -8.61
N TYR A 667 -35.88 -19.13 -8.04
CA TYR A 667 -35.26 -19.49 -6.77
C TYR A 667 -33.72 -19.35 -6.76
N PRO A 668 -32.96 -19.88 -7.76
CA PRO A 668 -31.50 -19.80 -7.72
C PRO A 668 -30.98 -18.36 -7.81
N ALA A 669 -31.64 -17.52 -8.62
CA ALA A 669 -31.27 -16.11 -8.80
C ALA A 669 -31.58 -15.29 -7.54
N LEU A 670 -32.73 -15.55 -6.90
CA LEU A 670 -33.14 -14.90 -5.66
C LEU A 670 -32.21 -15.29 -4.49
N LEU A 671 -31.95 -16.58 -4.31
CA LEU A 671 -31.07 -17.11 -3.27
C LEU A 671 -29.62 -16.66 -3.46
N GLY A 672 -29.10 -16.72 -4.68
CA GLY A 672 -27.74 -16.26 -5.01
C GLY A 672 -27.52 -14.79 -4.66
N LYS A 673 -28.51 -13.93 -4.92
CA LYS A 673 -28.45 -12.52 -4.51
C LYS A 673 -28.47 -12.32 -3.01
N ILE A 674 -29.29 -13.08 -2.29
CA ILE A 674 -29.35 -12.98 -0.83
C ILE A 674 -28.02 -13.44 -0.22
N LYS A 675 -27.44 -14.55 -0.72
CA LYS A 675 -26.12 -15.03 -0.28
C LYS A 675 -25.02 -14.02 -0.58
N LEU A 676 -25.00 -13.46 -1.79
CA LEU A 676 -24.04 -12.41 -2.18
C LEU A 676 -24.16 -11.16 -1.28
N LEU A 677 -25.38 -10.64 -1.06
CA LEU A 677 -25.61 -9.50 -0.17
C LEU A 677 -25.23 -9.79 1.28
N SER A 678 -25.34 -11.06 1.68
CA SER A 678 -25.01 -11.55 3.01
C SER A 678 -23.53 -11.93 3.16
N GLY A 679 -22.70 -11.80 2.12
CA GLY A 679 -21.30 -12.24 2.17
C GLY A 679 -21.14 -13.74 2.42
N LEU A 680 -22.12 -14.55 2.01
CA LEU A 680 -22.11 -16.02 2.07
C LEU A 680 -21.70 -16.57 0.70
N GLU A 681 -20.98 -17.69 0.68
CA GLU A 681 -20.53 -18.33 -0.57
C GLU A 681 -21.71 -18.80 -1.43
N THR A 682 -21.75 -18.34 -2.68
CA THR A 682 -22.76 -18.76 -3.65
C THR A 682 -22.39 -20.14 -4.20
N GLY A 683 -23.32 -21.10 -4.15
CA GLY A 683 -23.12 -22.46 -4.69
C GLY A 683 -22.71 -23.52 -3.67
N VAL A 684 -22.34 -23.12 -2.44
CA VAL A 684 -22.08 -24.05 -1.33
C VAL A 684 -23.34 -24.22 -0.48
N ARG A 685 -23.74 -25.48 -0.25
CA ARG A 685 -24.81 -25.85 0.69
C ARG A 685 -24.17 -26.23 2.02
N SER A 686 -24.56 -25.56 3.10
CA SER A 686 -24.16 -25.94 4.47
C SER A 686 -25.39 -25.95 5.38
N GLY A 687 -25.30 -26.63 6.53
CA GLY A 687 -26.47 -26.90 7.39
C GLY A 687 -27.21 -25.63 7.83
N VAL A 688 -26.52 -24.71 8.51
CA VAL A 688 -27.06 -23.42 8.97
C VAL A 688 -26.04 -22.33 8.64
N GLN A 689 -26.51 -21.22 8.05
CA GLN A 689 -25.70 -20.05 7.73
C GLN A 689 -26.39 -18.80 8.28
N ASP A 690 -25.72 -18.08 9.17
CA ASP A 690 -26.19 -16.79 9.68
C ASP A 690 -25.34 -15.65 9.13
N SER A 691 -25.99 -14.54 8.79
CA SER A 691 -25.30 -13.32 8.36
C SER A 691 -26.17 -12.08 8.58
N ARG A 692 -25.70 -10.93 8.09
CA ARG A 692 -26.38 -9.64 8.15
C ARG A 692 -26.15 -8.87 6.86
N PHE A 693 -27.07 -8.00 6.49
CA PHE A 693 -26.92 -7.00 5.43
C PHE A 693 -27.74 -5.74 5.77
N LYS A 694 -27.62 -4.66 5.03
CA LYS A 694 -28.33 -3.38 5.21
C LYS A 694 -29.31 -3.11 4.07
N ILE A 695 -30.38 -2.38 4.33
CA ILE A 695 -31.27 -1.82 3.32
C ILE A 695 -31.16 -0.31 3.41
N SER A 696 -30.90 0.37 2.30
CA SER A 696 -30.83 1.83 2.24
C SER A 696 -31.90 2.39 1.31
N PHE A 697 -32.64 3.38 1.77
CA PHE A 697 -33.68 4.07 1.01
C PHE A 697 -33.19 5.43 0.49
N GLU A 698 -33.68 5.84 -0.68
CA GLU A 698 -33.55 7.24 -1.11
C GLU A 698 -34.34 8.18 -0.17
N LYS A 699 -33.82 9.40 0.05
CA LYS A 699 -34.42 10.36 1.00
C LYS A 699 -35.88 10.73 0.64
N ASN A 700 -36.69 10.99 1.67
CA ASN A 700 -38.07 11.50 1.58
C ASN A 700 -39.13 10.54 0.98
N ILE A 701 -39.10 9.25 1.34
CA ILE A 701 -40.18 8.33 0.98
C ILE A 701 -41.31 8.42 2.00
N LYS A 702 -42.54 8.67 1.54
CA LYS A 702 -43.75 8.74 2.38
C LYS A 702 -43.97 7.39 3.08
N ASP A 703 -44.25 7.40 4.38
CA ASP A 703 -44.47 6.22 5.24
C ASP A 703 -43.25 5.36 5.62
N ILE A 704 -42.02 5.74 5.19
CA ILE A 704 -40.76 5.14 5.67
C ILE A 704 -40.00 6.19 6.46
N SER A 705 -39.84 6.00 7.76
CA SER A 705 -39.17 6.96 8.65
C SER A 705 -37.64 6.80 8.70
N GLU A 706 -37.11 5.68 8.22
CA GLU A 706 -35.71 5.28 8.40
C GLU A 706 -34.96 5.28 7.05
N GLU A 707 -33.83 5.99 6.97
CA GLU A 707 -32.98 5.99 5.76
C GLU A 707 -32.25 4.65 5.56
N ASP A 708 -31.93 3.95 6.65
CA ASP A 708 -31.25 2.64 6.65
C ASP A 708 -31.88 1.66 7.65
N ILE A 709 -32.11 0.41 7.22
CA ILE A 709 -32.59 -0.70 8.05
C ILE A 709 -31.54 -1.84 8.05
N ASP A 710 -31.13 -2.32 9.22
CA ASP A 710 -30.25 -3.48 9.34
C ASP A 710 -31.08 -4.78 9.20
N VAL A 711 -30.54 -5.78 8.53
CA VAL A 711 -31.20 -7.07 8.26
C VAL A 711 -30.33 -8.19 8.78
N ARG A 712 -30.91 -9.09 9.58
CA ARG A 712 -30.28 -10.38 9.92
C ARG A 712 -30.82 -11.47 9.02
N VAL A 713 -29.95 -12.26 8.44
CA VAL A 713 -30.31 -13.37 7.56
C VAL A 713 -29.91 -14.68 8.21
N SER A 714 -30.83 -15.64 8.19
CA SER A 714 -30.56 -17.03 8.53
C SER A 714 -30.99 -17.89 7.35
N ILE A 715 -30.11 -18.77 6.90
CA ILE A 715 -30.33 -19.72 5.81
C ILE A 715 -30.15 -21.12 6.38
N ILE A 716 -31.17 -21.96 6.21
CA ILE A 716 -31.17 -23.35 6.71
C ILE A 716 -31.45 -24.28 5.54
N SER A 717 -30.67 -25.35 5.42
CA SER A 717 -30.91 -26.40 4.42
C SER A 717 -32.19 -27.18 4.74
N GLY A 718 -33.14 -27.21 3.80
CA GLY A 718 -34.41 -27.96 3.89
C GLY A 718 -34.60 -28.95 2.73
N GLY A 719 -35.69 -29.72 2.78
CA GLY A 719 -35.96 -30.83 1.83
C GLY A 719 -36.15 -30.40 0.37
N PHE A 720 -36.69 -29.20 0.13
CA PHE A 720 -36.93 -28.64 -1.21
C PHE A 720 -35.94 -27.53 -1.60
N GLY A 721 -34.97 -27.22 -0.74
CA GLY A 721 -34.00 -26.14 -0.91
C GLY A 721 -33.63 -25.47 0.41
N GLU A 722 -32.77 -24.48 0.34
CA GLU A 722 -32.42 -23.62 1.47
C GLU A 722 -33.56 -22.63 1.77
N THR A 723 -34.08 -22.67 2.99
CA THR A 723 -35.06 -21.71 3.51
C THR A 723 -34.35 -20.47 4.01
N VAL A 724 -34.83 -19.29 3.63
CA VAL A 724 -34.26 -18.00 4.06
C VAL A 724 -35.22 -17.28 5.00
N VAL A 725 -34.70 -16.86 6.15
CA VAL A 725 -35.39 -15.96 7.08
C VAL A 725 -34.59 -14.66 7.20
N MET A 726 -35.21 -13.53 6.85
CA MET A 726 -34.63 -12.20 6.99
C MET A 726 -35.40 -11.40 8.06
N ARG A 727 -34.76 -11.06 9.16
CA ARG A 727 -35.32 -10.21 10.22
C ARG A 727 -34.95 -8.74 9.96
N LEU A 728 -35.96 -7.88 9.86
CA LEU A 728 -35.81 -6.44 9.67
C LEU A 728 -35.66 -5.75 11.03
N LEU A 729 -34.50 -5.18 11.29
CA LEU A 729 -34.18 -4.46 12.53
C LEU A 729 -34.53 -2.98 12.34
N ASN A 730 -35.80 -2.63 12.55
CA ASN A 730 -36.27 -1.25 12.44
C ASN A 730 -35.83 -0.45 13.68
N LYS A 731 -35.18 0.71 13.46
CA LYS A 731 -34.81 1.71 14.47
C LYS A 731 -36.01 2.56 14.90
N SER A 732 -37.12 1.92 15.23
CA SER A 732 -38.33 2.62 15.68
C SER A 732 -38.15 3.14 17.11
N ALA A 733 -37.50 4.29 17.25
CA ALA A 733 -37.26 4.98 18.53
C ALA A 733 -38.57 5.31 19.30
N THR A 734 -39.73 5.27 18.64
CA THR A 734 -41.05 5.51 19.24
C THR A 734 -41.50 4.45 20.24
N ALA A 735 -40.90 3.25 20.26
CA ALA A 735 -41.29 2.14 21.13
C ALA A 735 -40.53 2.07 22.47
N LEU A 736 -39.63 3.02 22.76
CA LEU A 736 -38.78 3.03 23.97
C LEU A 736 -39.29 3.95 25.09
N ASP A 737 -40.55 4.37 25.00
CA ASP A 737 -41.19 5.18 26.02
C ASP A 737 -41.97 4.27 26.96
N ILE A 738 -41.60 4.22 28.24
CA ILE A 738 -42.07 3.20 29.16
C ILE A 738 -43.60 3.24 29.35
N ASP A 739 -44.17 4.44 29.32
CA ASP A 739 -45.62 4.68 29.43
C ASP A 739 -46.40 4.17 28.22
N LYS A 740 -45.72 4.00 27.07
CA LYS A 740 -46.33 3.52 25.82
C LYS A 740 -46.29 2.00 25.66
N LEU A 741 -45.61 1.27 26.54
CA LEU A 741 -45.54 -0.19 26.49
C LEU A 741 -46.87 -0.87 26.85
N GLY A 742 -47.78 -0.14 27.49
CA GLY A 742 -49.05 -0.68 27.96
C GLY A 742 -48.89 -1.58 29.19
N ILE A 743 -47.80 -1.45 29.95
CA ILE A 743 -47.71 -2.02 31.29
C ILE A 743 -48.74 -1.28 32.16
N ARG A 744 -49.59 -2.01 32.88
CA ARG A 744 -50.60 -1.41 33.76
C ARG A 744 -49.91 -0.54 34.82
N GLN A 745 -50.48 0.63 35.11
CA GLN A 745 -49.86 1.64 36.00
C GLN A 745 -49.39 1.04 37.34
N GLN A 746 -50.21 0.22 38.00
CA GLN A 746 -49.84 -0.45 39.26
C GLN A 746 -48.56 -1.30 39.14
N ASN A 747 -48.42 -2.06 38.04
CA ASN A 747 -47.22 -2.85 37.79
C ASN A 747 -46.04 -1.94 37.42
N LEU A 748 -46.30 -0.89 36.63
CA LEU A 748 -45.28 0.09 36.27
C LEU A 748 -44.71 0.80 37.51
N ASP A 749 -45.56 1.24 38.44
CA ASP A 749 -45.15 1.91 39.68
C ASP A 749 -44.27 1.00 40.54
N LYS A 750 -44.65 -0.28 40.68
CA LYS A 750 -43.83 -1.29 41.37
C LYS A 750 -42.46 -1.44 40.70
N LEU A 751 -42.44 -1.58 39.37
CA LEU A 751 -41.19 -1.74 38.62
C LEU A 751 -40.29 -0.50 38.75
N LEU A 752 -40.85 0.70 38.63
CA LEU A 752 -40.13 1.98 38.79
C LEU A 752 -39.59 2.16 40.21
N HIS A 753 -40.34 1.71 41.22
CA HIS A 753 -39.85 1.69 42.60
C HIS A 753 -38.66 0.74 42.76
N GLU A 754 -38.77 -0.49 42.26
CA GLU A 754 -37.74 -1.51 42.42
C GLU A 754 -36.43 -1.21 41.67
N ILE A 755 -36.49 -0.55 40.50
CA ILE A 755 -35.29 -0.09 39.77
C ILE A 755 -34.66 1.17 40.40
N SER A 756 -35.37 1.87 41.28
CA SER A 756 -34.83 3.07 41.95
C SER A 756 -33.89 2.74 43.10
N LYS A 757 -33.88 1.47 43.53
CA LYS A 757 -32.95 0.94 44.53
C LYS A 757 -31.52 0.96 43.97
N PRO A 758 -30.50 1.21 44.83
CA PRO A 758 -29.12 1.38 44.37
C PRO A 758 -28.52 0.09 43.79
N ASN A 759 -28.95 -1.06 44.29
CA ASN A 759 -28.48 -2.37 43.88
C ASN A 759 -29.63 -3.39 43.87
N GLY A 760 -29.39 -4.54 43.25
CA GLY A 760 -30.40 -5.59 43.09
C GLY A 760 -30.43 -6.14 41.67
N ILE A 761 -31.22 -7.19 41.45
CA ILE A 761 -31.50 -7.72 40.10
C ILE A 761 -32.97 -7.51 39.74
N ILE A 762 -33.22 -7.03 38.53
CA ILE A 762 -34.54 -7.03 37.90
C ILE A 762 -34.51 -7.95 36.69
N LEU A 763 -35.35 -8.98 36.73
CA LEU A 763 -35.41 -9.99 35.68
C LEU A 763 -36.71 -9.89 34.92
N ASN A 764 -36.61 -9.61 33.62
CA ASN A 764 -37.75 -9.62 32.73
C ASN A 764 -37.80 -10.94 31.95
N THR A 765 -38.90 -11.66 32.04
CA THR A 765 -39.05 -13.02 31.54
C THR A 765 -40.22 -13.18 30.58
N GLY A 766 -40.15 -14.24 29.79
CA GLY A 766 -41.12 -14.53 28.73
C GLY A 766 -40.50 -15.24 27.53
N PRO A 767 -41.33 -15.78 26.64
CA PRO A 767 -40.88 -16.42 25.41
C PRO A 767 -40.25 -15.41 24.43
N THR A 768 -39.68 -15.91 23.33
CA THR A 768 -39.18 -15.06 22.24
C THR A 768 -40.31 -14.21 21.66
N GLY A 769 -40.04 -12.92 21.42
CA GLY A 769 -41.02 -11.98 20.87
C GLY A 769 -42.04 -11.43 21.87
N SER A 770 -41.86 -11.69 23.18
CA SER A 770 -42.73 -11.13 24.23
C SER A 770 -42.44 -9.68 24.60
N GLY A 771 -41.47 -9.03 23.96
CA GLY A 771 -41.14 -7.61 24.17
C GLY A 771 -40.12 -7.32 25.29
N LYS A 772 -39.41 -8.34 25.81
CA LYS A 772 -38.48 -8.19 26.95
C LYS A 772 -37.41 -7.13 26.71
N THR A 773 -36.75 -7.19 25.55
CA THR A 773 -35.69 -6.23 25.20
C THR A 773 -36.24 -4.81 25.15
N THR A 774 -37.41 -4.60 24.55
CA THR A 774 -38.06 -3.28 24.49
C THR A 774 -38.34 -2.72 25.88
N THR A 775 -38.80 -3.56 26.82
CA THR A 775 -38.99 -3.16 28.22
C THR A 775 -37.66 -2.81 28.89
N LEU A 776 -36.61 -3.65 28.76
CA LEU A 776 -35.29 -3.35 29.32
C LEU A 776 -34.71 -2.03 28.82
N TYR A 777 -34.79 -1.79 27.51
CA TYR A 777 -34.32 -0.54 26.91
C TYR A 777 -35.11 0.68 27.39
N SER A 778 -36.40 0.52 27.64
CA SER A 778 -37.23 1.60 28.21
C SER A 778 -36.84 1.89 29.66
N LEU A 779 -36.54 0.86 30.47
CA LEU A 779 -36.01 1.02 31.83
C LEU A 779 -34.64 1.70 31.82
N LEU A 780 -33.73 1.27 30.94
CA LEU A 780 -32.42 1.90 30.77
C LEU A 780 -32.55 3.39 30.45
N LYS A 781 -33.50 3.77 29.60
CA LYS A 781 -33.76 5.17 29.27
C LYS A 781 -34.25 5.98 30.48
N VAL A 782 -35.06 5.38 31.36
CA VAL A 782 -35.51 6.02 32.62
C VAL A 782 -34.34 6.21 33.59
N LEU A 783 -33.42 5.25 33.63
CA LEU A 783 -32.25 5.25 34.53
C LEU A 783 -31.07 6.09 34.00
N ASN A 784 -31.04 6.39 32.71
CA ASN A 784 -29.96 7.11 32.03
C ASN A 784 -29.91 8.59 32.42
N LYS A 785 -29.23 8.86 33.54
CA LYS A 785 -28.94 10.21 34.05
C LYS A 785 -27.43 10.50 33.89
N PRO A 786 -27.02 11.77 33.70
CA PRO A 786 -25.61 12.12 33.51
C PRO A 786 -24.64 11.60 34.60
N GLU A 787 -25.14 11.48 35.83
CA GLU A 787 -24.42 11.01 37.01
C GLU A 787 -24.39 9.48 37.18
N VAL A 788 -25.08 8.72 36.31
CA VAL A 788 -25.19 7.26 36.40
C VAL A 788 -24.46 6.61 35.22
N LYS A 789 -23.44 5.80 35.50
CA LYS A 789 -22.69 5.05 34.51
C LYS A 789 -23.37 3.71 34.23
N ILE A 790 -23.98 3.62 33.05
CA ILE A 790 -24.64 2.40 32.57
C ILE A 790 -23.76 1.69 31.53
N ILE A 791 -23.58 0.38 31.69
CA ILE A 791 -22.91 -0.46 30.69
C ILE A 791 -23.79 -1.67 30.33
N THR A 792 -23.89 -2.01 29.04
CA THR A 792 -24.66 -3.19 28.58
C THR A 792 -23.78 -4.21 27.86
N VAL A 793 -24.10 -5.50 28.01
CA VAL A 793 -23.55 -6.61 27.21
C VAL A 793 -24.69 -7.30 26.49
N GLU A 794 -24.62 -7.40 25.16
CA GLU A 794 -25.75 -7.84 24.33
C GLU A 794 -25.33 -8.78 23.18
N ASP A 795 -26.29 -9.52 22.60
CA ASP A 795 -26.06 -10.44 21.46
C ASP A 795 -27.23 -10.43 20.44
N PRO A 796 -27.26 -9.49 19.48
CA PRO A 796 -26.49 -8.25 19.38
C PRO A 796 -27.15 -7.06 20.10
N ILE A 797 -26.50 -5.90 20.08
CA ILE A 797 -27.12 -4.62 20.45
C ILE A 797 -28.32 -4.35 19.53
N GLU A 798 -29.52 -4.24 20.10
CA GLU A 798 -30.77 -4.03 19.35
C GLU A 798 -31.01 -2.55 19.00
N TYR A 799 -30.74 -1.63 19.93
CA TYR A 799 -30.85 -0.18 19.71
C TYR A 799 -29.61 0.53 20.28
N GLN A 800 -29.26 1.68 19.73
CA GLN A 800 -28.19 2.50 20.28
C GLN A 800 -28.77 3.60 21.17
N LEU A 801 -28.44 3.58 22.45
CA LEU A 801 -28.87 4.55 23.46
C LEU A 801 -27.75 5.56 23.72
N LYS A 802 -28.05 6.85 23.54
CA LYS A 802 -27.09 7.93 23.80
C LYS A 802 -26.78 7.99 25.30
N GLY A 803 -25.50 8.06 25.66
CA GLY A 803 -25.03 8.17 27.04
C GLY A 803 -24.77 6.84 27.75
N ILE A 804 -25.05 5.71 27.09
CA ILE A 804 -24.83 4.36 27.63
C ILE A 804 -23.69 3.69 26.86
N LEU A 805 -22.78 3.02 27.57
CA LEU A 805 -21.74 2.21 26.95
C LEU A 805 -22.31 0.83 26.61
N GLN A 806 -22.56 0.55 25.34
CA GLN A 806 -23.11 -0.75 24.91
C GLN A 806 -22.05 -1.57 24.20
N THR A 807 -21.84 -2.81 24.64
CA THR A 807 -20.92 -3.76 24.03
C THR A 807 -21.65 -5.01 23.56
N GLN A 808 -21.12 -5.64 22.51
CA GLN A 808 -21.64 -6.90 21.98
C GLN A 808 -20.70 -8.05 22.36
N VAL A 809 -21.25 -9.24 22.59
CA VAL A 809 -20.44 -10.46 22.70
C VAL A 809 -19.77 -10.81 21.37
N ASP A 810 -18.56 -11.37 21.44
CA ASP A 810 -17.83 -11.92 20.30
C ASP A 810 -17.27 -13.30 20.66
N LYS A 811 -17.90 -14.34 20.13
CA LYS A 811 -17.51 -15.74 20.41
C LYS A 811 -16.19 -16.14 19.75
N LYS A 812 -15.75 -15.44 18.70
CA LYS A 812 -14.49 -15.77 18.01
C LYS A 812 -13.28 -15.25 18.79
N GLU A 813 -13.44 -14.12 19.47
CA GLU A 813 -12.41 -13.49 20.30
C GLU A 813 -12.54 -13.86 21.79
N ASN A 814 -13.33 -14.89 22.13
CA ASN A 814 -13.59 -15.34 23.51
C ASN A 814 -14.20 -14.26 24.45
N TYR A 815 -14.94 -13.31 23.88
CA TYR A 815 -15.66 -12.26 24.60
C TYR A 815 -17.13 -12.65 24.82
N THR A 816 -17.39 -13.51 25.81
CA THR A 816 -18.70 -14.06 26.19
C THR A 816 -19.43 -13.13 27.19
N PHE A 817 -20.69 -13.44 27.55
CA PHE A 817 -21.41 -12.67 28.58
C PHE A 817 -20.67 -12.67 29.92
N SER A 818 -20.18 -13.83 30.37
CA SER A 818 -19.43 -13.96 31.62
C SER A 818 -18.07 -13.27 31.59
N SER A 819 -17.30 -13.38 30.50
CA SER A 819 -15.99 -12.71 30.40
C SER A 819 -16.13 -11.19 30.25
N ALA A 820 -17.13 -10.73 29.48
CA ALA A 820 -17.50 -9.32 29.39
C ALA A 820 -17.90 -8.77 30.76
N LEU A 821 -18.80 -9.45 31.48
CA LEU A 821 -19.28 -8.99 32.80
C LEU A 821 -18.13 -8.81 33.80
N ARG A 822 -17.16 -9.74 33.85
CA ARG A 822 -15.94 -9.59 34.68
C ARG A 822 -15.09 -8.38 34.28
N ALA A 823 -15.00 -8.09 32.98
CA ALA A 823 -14.28 -6.92 32.49
C ALA A 823 -15.01 -5.61 32.81
N LEU A 824 -16.34 -5.61 32.68
CA LEU A 824 -17.18 -4.45 32.94
C LEU A 824 -17.19 -4.05 34.41
N LEU A 825 -17.13 -5.00 35.35
CA LEU A 825 -17.05 -4.68 36.78
C LEU A 825 -15.80 -3.85 37.12
N ARG A 826 -14.70 -3.98 36.37
CA ARG A 826 -13.50 -3.13 36.52
C ARG A 826 -13.66 -1.72 35.94
N GLN A 827 -14.75 -1.45 35.24
CA GLN A 827 -15.07 -0.13 34.68
C GLN A 827 -15.87 0.74 35.64
N ASN A 828 -16.11 0.31 36.89
CA ASN A 828 -16.89 1.05 37.87
C ASN A 828 -18.29 1.47 37.36
N PRO A 829 -19.12 0.54 36.83
CA PRO A 829 -20.50 0.83 36.45
C PRO A 829 -21.40 1.00 37.69
N ASP A 830 -22.46 1.80 37.59
CA ASP A 830 -23.55 1.82 38.58
C ASP A 830 -24.62 0.78 38.21
N ILE A 831 -24.89 0.65 36.91
CA ILE A 831 -25.94 -0.22 36.37
C ILE A 831 -25.34 -1.08 35.24
N ILE A 832 -25.61 -2.38 35.29
CA ILE A 832 -25.23 -3.32 34.25
C ILE A 832 -26.48 -3.96 33.66
N MET A 833 -26.62 -3.91 32.33
CA MET A 833 -27.64 -4.70 31.63
C MET A 833 -26.99 -5.85 30.87
N ILE A 834 -27.52 -7.05 31.09
CA ILE A 834 -27.10 -8.28 30.42
C ILE A 834 -28.26 -8.67 29.52
N GLY A 835 -28.01 -8.81 28.21
CA GLY A 835 -29.07 -9.10 27.25
C GLY A 835 -29.91 -10.33 27.64
N GLU A 836 -29.26 -11.40 28.11
CA GLU A 836 -29.94 -12.59 28.61
C GLU A 836 -29.00 -13.42 29.51
N ILE A 837 -29.54 -14.00 30.58
CA ILE A 837 -28.85 -15.02 31.39
C ILE A 837 -29.20 -16.41 30.85
N ARG A 838 -28.20 -17.11 30.30
CA ARG A 838 -28.35 -18.44 29.69
C ARG A 838 -27.61 -19.56 30.39
N ASP A 839 -26.58 -19.22 31.16
CA ASP A 839 -25.64 -20.15 31.78
C ASP A 839 -25.43 -19.81 33.27
N ASN A 840 -24.90 -20.79 34.01
CA ASN A 840 -24.63 -20.70 35.44
C ASN A 840 -23.63 -19.60 35.78
N GLU A 841 -22.54 -19.49 35.01
CA GLU A 841 -21.47 -18.55 35.26
C GLU A 841 -21.96 -17.09 35.18
N THR A 842 -22.73 -16.74 34.15
CA THR A 842 -23.33 -15.40 34.00
C THR A 842 -24.32 -15.12 35.13
N ALA A 843 -25.12 -16.11 35.54
CA ALA A 843 -26.08 -15.97 36.64
C ALA A 843 -25.36 -15.67 37.98
N GLN A 844 -24.33 -16.45 38.30
CA GLN A 844 -23.55 -16.27 39.54
C GLN A 844 -22.86 -14.91 39.58
N ILE A 845 -22.19 -14.50 38.50
CA ILE A 845 -21.52 -13.18 38.48
C ILE A 845 -22.55 -12.05 38.61
N SER A 846 -23.75 -12.20 38.04
CA SER A 846 -24.83 -11.20 38.18
C SER A 846 -25.29 -11.04 39.63
N VAL A 847 -25.45 -12.15 40.35
CA VAL A 847 -25.81 -12.16 41.78
C VAL A 847 -24.71 -11.52 42.62
N GLN A 848 -23.45 -11.91 42.40
CA GLN A 848 -22.31 -11.32 43.12
C GLN A 848 -22.15 -9.82 42.82
N ALA A 849 -22.38 -9.39 41.57
CA ALA A 849 -22.39 -7.97 41.21
C ALA A 849 -23.49 -7.19 41.94
N SER A 850 -24.70 -7.77 42.05
CA SER A 850 -25.82 -7.20 42.80
C SER A 850 -25.51 -7.04 44.29
N LEU A 851 -24.92 -8.06 44.92
CA LEU A 851 -24.53 -8.04 46.33
C LEU A 851 -23.40 -7.04 46.61
N THR A 852 -22.58 -6.72 45.60
CA THR A 852 -21.48 -5.73 45.69
C THR A 852 -21.91 -4.31 45.33
N GLY A 853 -23.21 -4.05 45.21
CA GLY A 853 -23.75 -2.69 45.10
C GLY A 853 -24.17 -2.24 43.69
N HIS A 854 -24.25 -3.15 42.71
CA HIS A 854 -24.67 -2.82 41.35
C HIS A 854 -26.15 -3.12 41.11
N LEU A 855 -26.84 -2.33 40.29
CA LEU A 855 -28.16 -2.69 39.78
C LEU A 855 -28.01 -3.49 38.47
N ILE A 856 -28.54 -4.70 38.44
CA ILE A 856 -28.48 -5.60 37.28
C ILE A 856 -29.85 -5.71 36.62
N LEU A 857 -29.89 -5.46 35.31
CA LEU A 857 -31.08 -5.68 34.49
C LEU A 857 -30.82 -6.83 33.52
N SER A 858 -31.67 -7.86 33.48
CA SER A 858 -31.50 -8.92 32.49
C SER A 858 -32.80 -9.59 32.06
N THR A 859 -32.69 -10.47 31.06
CA THR A 859 -33.79 -11.32 30.62
C THR A 859 -33.51 -12.79 30.85
N LEU A 860 -34.60 -13.54 31.01
CA LEU A 860 -34.55 -14.99 31.20
C LEU A 860 -35.79 -15.66 30.57
N HIS A 861 -35.63 -16.86 30.04
CA HIS A 861 -36.71 -17.59 29.36
C HIS A 861 -37.51 -18.47 30.33
N THR A 862 -38.58 -17.90 30.88
CA THR A 862 -39.65 -18.64 31.58
C THR A 862 -41.03 -18.16 31.14
N ASN A 863 -42.06 -18.92 31.48
CA ASN A 863 -43.44 -18.60 31.13
C ASN A 863 -44.14 -17.69 32.12
N ASP A 864 -43.68 -17.64 33.36
CA ASP A 864 -44.23 -16.90 34.49
C ASP A 864 -43.09 -16.43 35.42
N ALA A 865 -43.39 -15.50 36.32
CA ALA A 865 -42.39 -14.85 37.18
C ALA A 865 -41.87 -15.76 38.30
N ALA A 866 -42.71 -16.62 38.87
CA ALA A 866 -42.32 -17.50 39.97
C ALA A 866 -41.39 -18.63 39.51
N SER A 867 -41.63 -19.19 38.32
CA SER A 867 -40.76 -20.19 37.70
C SER A 867 -39.34 -19.65 37.41
N SER A 868 -39.16 -18.33 37.32
CA SER A 868 -37.85 -17.71 37.13
C SER A 868 -36.90 -17.92 38.32
N VAL A 869 -37.44 -17.98 39.54
CA VAL A 869 -36.68 -18.27 40.76
C VAL A 869 -35.99 -19.64 40.64
N HIS A 870 -36.79 -20.68 40.36
CA HIS A 870 -36.30 -22.04 40.19
C HIS A 870 -35.36 -22.19 39.00
N ARG A 871 -35.55 -21.39 37.94
CA ARG A 871 -34.62 -21.42 36.81
C ARG A 871 -33.20 -20.97 37.21
N LEU A 872 -33.07 -20.00 38.12
CA LEU A 872 -31.77 -19.57 38.64
C LEU A 872 -31.18 -20.58 39.63
N ILE A 873 -32.00 -21.18 40.49
CA ILE A 873 -31.56 -22.28 41.36
C ILE A 873 -31.03 -23.46 40.52
N ASN A 874 -31.70 -23.81 39.43
CA ASN A 874 -31.25 -24.83 38.48
C ASN A 874 -29.99 -24.42 37.69
N MET A 875 -29.64 -23.13 37.69
CA MET A 875 -28.35 -22.61 37.19
C MET A 875 -27.29 -22.55 38.30
N GLU A 876 -27.48 -23.29 39.40
CA GLU A 876 -26.53 -23.40 40.51
C GLU A 876 -26.28 -22.06 41.22
N VAL A 877 -27.29 -21.19 41.25
CA VAL A 877 -27.30 -20.00 42.11
C VAL A 877 -27.83 -20.41 43.49
N ASP A 878 -27.11 -20.04 44.54
CA ASP A 878 -27.50 -20.30 45.91
C ASP A 878 -28.83 -19.60 46.26
N SER A 879 -29.72 -20.30 46.98
CA SER A 879 -31.06 -19.79 47.29
C SER A 879 -31.04 -18.60 48.26
N ASP A 880 -30.08 -18.52 49.18
CA ASP A 880 -29.96 -17.40 50.11
C ASP A 880 -29.35 -16.17 49.41
N GLU A 881 -28.36 -16.38 48.54
CA GLU A 881 -27.84 -15.31 47.68
C GLU A 881 -28.94 -14.80 46.73
N LEU A 882 -29.75 -15.69 46.16
CA LEU A 882 -30.86 -15.31 45.30
C LEU A 882 -31.94 -14.51 46.04
N ALA A 883 -32.30 -14.96 47.25
CA ALA A 883 -33.27 -14.26 48.10
C ALA A 883 -32.82 -12.83 48.40
N SER A 884 -31.53 -12.63 48.70
CA SER A 884 -30.98 -11.33 49.09
C SER A 884 -30.58 -10.41 47.93
N SER A 885 -30.42 -10.94 46.71
CA SER A 885 -29.87 -10.19 45.56
C SER A 885 -30.90 -9.75 44.51
N VAL A 886 -32.08 -10.36 44.45
CA VAL A 886 -33.10 -10.06 43.42
C VAL A 886 -34.19 -9.14 43.99
N ASN A 887 -34.50 -8.07 43.27
CA ASN A 887 -35.54 -7.10 43.66
C ASN A 887 -36.91 -7.53 43.13
N ALA A 888 -36.98 -7.90 41.84
CA ALA A 888 -38.24 -8.30 41.21
C ALA A 888 -38.06 -9.20 39.99
N PHE A 889 -39.04 -10.08 39.81
CA PHE A 889 -39.25 -10.86 38.59
C PHE A 889 -40.50 -10.34 37.87
N MET A 890 -40.33 -9.90 36.63
CA MET A 890 -41.42 -9.53 35.73
C MET A 890 -41.57 -10.63 34.68
N ALA A 891 -42.77 -11.14 34.46
CA ALA A 891 -43.07 -11.96 33.29
C ALA A 891 -44.04 -11.20 32.38
N GLN A 892 -43.77 -11.21 31.07
CA GLN A 892 -44.60 -10.50 30.10
C GLN A 892 -44.88 -11.28 28.83
N ARG A 893 -46.03 -10.97 28.21
CA ARG A 893 -46.39 -11.35 26.83
C ARG A 893 -47.02 -10.16 26.10
N LEU A 894 -47.03 -10.22 24.77
CA LEU A 894 -47.68 -9.22 23.92
C LEU A 894 -48.99 -9.75 23.36
N VAL A 895 -50.05 -8.96 23.52
CA VAL A 895 -51.37 -9.21 22.92
C VAL A 895 -51.68 -8.10 21.92
N ARG A 896 -52.36 -8.43 20.83
CA ARG A 896 -52.76 -7.44 19.84
C ARG A 896 -53.73 -6.42 20.44
N LYS A 897 -53.49 -5.15 20.14
CA LYS A 897 -54.36 -4.05 20.55
C LYS A 897 -55.48 -3.88 19.55
N LEU A 898 -56.72 -3.75 20.02
CA LEU A 898 -57.88 -3.47 19.20
C LEU A 898 -57.68 -2.13 18.48
N CYS A 899 -58.00 -2.11 17.17
CA CYS A 899 -58.04 -0.86 16.41
C CYS A 899 -59.20 0.03 16.90
N ASP A 900 -59.12 1.32 16.66
CA ASP A 900 -60.19 2.28 17.00
C ASP A 900 -61.52 1.98 16.30
N CYS A 901 -61.53 1.14 15.25
CA CYS A 901 -62.74 0.63 14.62
C CYS A 901 -63.48 -0.45 15.43
N LYS A 902 -63.05 -0.75 16.66
CA LYS A 902 -63.67 -1.72 17.56
C LYS A 902 -65.15 -1.40 17.80
N LYS A 903 -65.98 -2.44 17.89
CA LYS A 903 -67.41 -2.32 18.22
C LYS A 903 -67.66 -2.80 19.64
N LYS A 904 -68.36 -1.98 20.44
CA LYS A 904 -68.82 -2.36 21.78
C LYS A 904 -70.02 -3.30 21.66
N ILE A 905 -69.97 -4.44 22.32
CA ILE A 905 -71.02 -5.47 22.35
C ILE A 905 -71.38 -5.82 23.79
N LEU A 906 -72.58 -6.35 24.02
CA LEU A 906 -72.92 -6.96 25.31
C LEU A 906 -72.02 -8.15 25.58
N MET A 907 -71.61 -8.35 26.83
CA MET A 907 -70.74 -9.47 27.21
C MET A 907 -71.42 -10.81 26.85
N PRO A 908 -70.78 -11.68 26.04
CA PRO A 908 -71.34 -12.99 25.71
C PRO A 908 -71.62 -13.83 26.95
N ILE A 909 -72.80 -14.47 27.00
CA ILE A 909 -73.30 -15.23 28.17
C ILE A 909 -72.36 -16.39 28.54
N ASP A 910 -71.73 -17.01 27.54
CA ASP A 910 -70.76 -18.10 27.66
C ASP A 910 -69.41 -17.65 28.27
N LYS A 911 -69.02 -16.39 28.05
CA LYS A 911 -67.71 -15.85 28.49
C LYS A 911 -67.75 -15.16 29.85
N LYS A 912 -68.92 -14.64 30.25
CA LYS A 912 -69.10 -13.87 31.48
C LYS A 912 -68.69 -14.63 32.77
N PRO A 913 -69.06 -15.91 32.99
CA PRO A 913 -68.70 -16.63 34.20
C PRO A 913 -67.18 -16.80 34.38
N THR A 914 -66.47 -17.07 33.29
CA THR A 914 -65.00 -17.25 33.30
C THR A 914 -64.27 -15.96 33.65
N ILE A 915 -64.74 -14.84 33.11
CA ILE A 915 -64.21 -13.50 33.41
C ILE A 915 -64.46 -13.15 34.88
N GLU A 916 -65.68 -13.32 35.37
CA GLU A 916 -66.03 -13.04 36.76
C GLU A 916 -65.27 -13.92 37.76
N LYS A 917 -65.06 -15.21 37.44
CA LYS A 917 -64.25 -16.12 38.25
C LYS A 917 -62.80 -15.63 38.36
N THR A 918 -62.21 -15.17 37.26
CA THR A 918 -60.82 -14.68 37.23
C THR A 918 -60.67 -13.36 37.99
N ILE A 919 -61.67 -12.48 37.92
CA ILE A 919 -61.66 -11.20 38.62
C ILE A 919 -61.79 -11.38 40.14
N LYS A 920 -62.58 -12.36 40.59
CA LYS A 920 -62.73 -12.67 42.02
C LYS A 920 -61.44 -13.13 42.70
N THR A 921 -60.45 -13.61 41.94
CA THR A 921 -59.15 -14.03 42.49
C THR A 921 -58.14 -12.88 42.61
N ILE A 922 -58.50 -11.67 42.18
CA ILE A 922 -57.64 -10.49 42.32
C ILE A 922 -57.62 -10.04 43.80
N SER A 923 -56.43 -10.01 44.41
CA SER A 923 -56.25 -9.53 45.78
C SER A 923 -56.61 -8.05 45.90
N LYS A 924 -57.27 -7.66 47.00
CA LYS A 924 -57.56 -6.25 47.31
C LYS A 924 -56.28 -5.42 47.47
N LYS A 925 -55.17 -6.05 47.89
CA LYS A 925 -53.86 -5.40 48.00
C LYS A 925 -53.27 -4.99 46.64
N SER A 926 -53.84 -5.47 45.52
CA SER A 926 -53.41 -5.05 44.18
C SER A 926 -53.66 -3.56 43.92
N GLY A 927 -54.64 -2.92 44.56
CA GLY A 927 -54.93 -1.50 44.33
C GLY A 927 -55.53 -1.18 42.96
N VAL A 928 -55.96 -2.19 42.18
CA VAL A 928 -56.53 -2.00 40.84
C VAL A 928 -58.05 -1.90 40.89
N SER A 929 -58.60 -0.91 40.18
CA SER A 929 -60.04 -0.78 40.00
C SER A 929 -60.57 -1.88 39.06
N ILE A 930 -61.54 -2.66 39.54
CA ILE A 930 -62.15 -3.76 38.78
C ILE A 930 -63.36 -3.23 37.98
N PRO A 931 -63.32 -3.22 36.63
CA PRO A 931 -64.46 -2.80 35.82
C PRO A 931 -65.62 -3.81 35.86
N LYS A 932 -66.85 -3.35 35.61
CA LYS A 932 -68.01 -4.26 35.47
C LYS A 932 -67.95 -5.06 34.17
N ALA A 933 -68.26 -6.35 34.24
CA ALA A 933 -68.25 -7.28 33.10
C ALA A 933 -69.55 -7.24 32.26
N ASP A 934 -70.06 -6.04 31.97
CA ASP A 934 -71.33 -5.85 31.25
C ASP A 934 -71.14 -5.81 29.71
N TYR A 935 -69.96 -5.38 29.26
CA TYR A 935 -69.66 -5.18 27.84
C TYR A 935 -68.28 -5.74 27.46
N ALA A 936 -68.15 -6.15 26.20
CA ALA A 936 -66.89 -6.52 25.57
C ALA A 936 -66.69 -5.74 24.26
N TYR A 937 -65.53 -5.88 23.65
CA TYR A 937 -65.19 -5.23 22.38
C TYR A 937 -64.81 -6.26 21.33
N GLN A 938 -65.31 -6.08 20.10
CA GLN A 938 -65.04 -6.95 18.96
C GLN A 938 -64.20 -6.22 17.90
N ALA A 939 -63.27 -6.96 17.29
CA ALA A 939 -62.47 -6.51 16.16
C ALA A 939 -63.31 -6.50 14.86
N VAL A 940 -63.51 -5.33 14.25
CA VAL A 940 -64.34 -5.18 13.03
C VAL A 940 -63.51 -5.06 11.76
N GLY A 941 -62.37 -4.36 11.82
CA GLY A 941 -61.50 -4.11 10.66
C GLY A 941 -61.84 -2.81 9.92
N CYS A 942 -60.82 -2.06 9.52
CA CYS A 942 -60.93 -0.86 8.68
C CYS A 942 -59.63 -0.66 7.87
N GLU A 943 -59.63 0.27 6.92
CA GLU A 943 -58.44 0.58 6.11
C GLU A 943 -57.20 0.92 6.96
N LYS A 944 -57.36 1.61 8.09
CA LYS A 944 -56.24 2.00 8.98
C LYS A 944 -55.55 0.81 9.65
N CYS A 945 -56.20 -0.35 9.72
CA CYS A 945 -55.67 -1.60 10.26
C CYS A 945 -55.66 -2.74 9.23
N ASN A 946 -55.68 -2.40 7.93
CA ASN A 946 -55.67 -3.36 6.83
C ASN A 946 -56.81 -4.40 6.93
N PHE A 947 -57.98 -3.98 7.44
CA PHE A 947 -59.17 -4.82 7.65
C PHE A 947 -58.99 -5.98 8.64
N ILE A 948 -57.93 -5.98 9.45
CA ILE A 948 -57.64 -7.04 10.44
C ILE A 948 -58.40 -6.83 11.76
N GLY A 949 -58.73 -5.57 12.08
CA GLY A 949 -59.42 -5.18 13.31
C GLY A 949 -58.50 -4.96 14.52
N TYR A 950 -57.20 -5.20 14.36
CA TYR A 950 -56.16 -4.96 15.36
C TYR A 950 -55.10 -4.01 14.81
N LYS A 951 -54.50 -3.19 15.67
CA LYS A 951 -53.41 -2.29 15.28
C LYS A 951 -52.45 -2.11 16.44
N GLY A 952 -51.24 -2.64 16.30
CA GLY A 952 -50.22 -2.63 17.35
C GLY A 952 -50.44 -3.70 18.42
N ARG A 953 -49.61 -3.65 19.46
CA ARG A 953 -49.59 -4.62 20.56
C ARG A 953 -49.53 -3.88 21.90
N THR A 954 -50.05 -4.51 22.95
CA THR A 954 -49.99 -4.03 24.34
C THR A 954 -49.41 -5.16 25.21
N VAL A 955 -48.70 -4.80 26.27
CA VAL A 955 -48.13 -5.76 27.21
C VAL A 955 -49.23 -6.29 28.13
N ILE A 956 -49.20 -7.59 28.41
CA ILE A 956 -49.78 -8.18 29.62
C ILE A 956 -48.62 -8.65 30.50
N SER A 957 -48.69 -8.36 31.79
CA SER A 957 -47.55 -8.61 32.69
C SER A 957 -47.97 -9.03 34.10
N GLU A 958 -47.09 -9.78 34.74
CA GLU A 958 -47.10 -10.02 36.19
C GLU A 958 -45.75 -9.62 36.77
N ILE A 959 -45.77 -9.01 37.96
CA ILE A 959 -44.56 -8.53 38.65
C ILE A 959 -44.58 -9.06 40.07
N LEU A 960 -43.62 -9.95 40.33
CA LEU A 960 -43.32 -10.53 41.62
C LEU A 960 -42.20 -9.71 42.25
N VAL A 961 -42.53 -8.95 43.29
CA VAL A 961 -41.55 -8.22 44.11
C VAL A 961 -41.05 -9.15 45.20
N VAL A 962 -39.74 -9.19 45.41
CA VAL A 962 -39.10 -9.99 46.44
C VAL A 962 -39.12 -9.18 47.74
N ASP A 963 -40.17 -9.38 48.53
CA ASP A 963 -40.29 -8.85 49.89
C ASP A 963 -39.80 -9.87 50.94
N LYS A 964 -39.73 -9.50 52.22
CA LYS A 964 -39.23 -10.39 53.30
C LYS A 964 -39.96 -11.74 53.40
N GLU A 965 -41.24 -11.81 53.01
CA GLU A 965 -41.97 -13.08 53.03
C GLU A 965 -41.58 -13.95 51.84
N ILE A 966 -41.41 -13.35 50.67
CA ILE A 966 -40.90 -14.01 49.46
C ILE A 966 -39.44 -14.42 49.62
N GLU A 967 -38.56 -13.57 50.18
CA GLU A 967 -37.16 -13.89 50.50
C GLU A 967 -37.08 -15.19 51.31
N LYS A 968 -37.88 -15.29 52.38
CA LYS A 968 -37.94 -16.49 53.22
C LYS A 968 -38.38 -17.73 52.44
N LEU A 969 -39.34 -17.60 51.53
CA LEU A 969 -39.79 -18.72 50.69
C LEU A 969 -38.71 -19.15 49.69
N ILE A 970 -37.96 -18.20 49.13
CA ILE A 970 -36.85 -18.48 48.21
C ILE A 970 -35.72 -19.21 48.97
N SER A 971 -35.30 -18.71 50.13
CA SER A 971 -34.31 -19.36 50.99
C SER A 971 -34.67 -20.79 51.39
N LEU A 972 -35.97 -21.08 51.56
CA LEU A 972 -36.48 -22.42 51.88
C LEU A 972 -36.68 -23.31 50.62
N ASN A 973 -36.30 -22.84 49.43
CA ASN A 973 -36.52 -23.53 48.15
C ASN A 973 -38.00 -23.94 47.93
N ALA A 974 -38.93 -23.08 48.33
CA ALA A 974 -40.37 -23.32 48.16
C ALA A 974 -40.76 -23.54 46.68
N LEU A 975 -41.87 -24.25 46.44
CA LEU A 975 -42.33 -24.53 45.08
C LEU A 975 -42.78 -23.24 44.36
N PRO A 976 -42.65 -23.14 43.03
CA PRO A 976 -43.09 -21.97 42.27
C PRO A 976 -44.56 -21.60 42.53
N SER A 977 -45.42 -22.61 42.74
CA SER A 977 -46.83 -22.40 43.06
C SER A 977 -47.04 -21.70 44.41
N GLU A 978 -46.22 -21.99 45.42
CA GLU A 978 -46.30 -21.41 46.76
C GLU A 978 -45.85 -19.96 46.74
N ILE A 979 -44.69 -19.70 46.10
CA ILE A 979 -44.16 -18.37 45.84
C ILE A 979 -45.19 -17.53 45.07
N LYS A 980 -45.78 -18.08 44.00
CA LYS A 980 -46.81 -17.41 43.20
C LYS A 980 -48.05 -17.10 44.01
N SER A 981 -48.52 -18.03 44.83
CA SER A 981 -49.71 -17.85 45.67
C SER A 981 -49.49 -16.73 46.69
N LYS A 982 -48.32 -16.70 47.32
CA LYS A 982 -47.95 -15.66 48.26
C LYS A 982 -47.80 -14.29 47.59
N ALA A 983 -47.19 -14.23 46.42
CA ALA A 983 -47.09 -13.00 45.64
C ALA A 983 -48.47 -12.44 45.24
N ILE A 984 -49.42 -13.30 44.86
CA ILE A 984 -50.81 -12.90 44.57
C ILE A 984 -51.48 -12.35 45.83
N GLU A 985 -51.30 -13.01 46.99
CA GLU A 985 -51.78 -12.51 48.28
C GLU A 985 -51.26 -11.08 48.54
N ASN A 986 -49.98 -10.84 48.27
CA ASN A 986 -49.28 -9.56 48.40
C ASN A 986 -49.61 -8.55 47.28
N GLY A 987 -50.56 -8.87 46.40
CA GLY A 987 -51.12 -7.94 45.42
C GLY A 987 -50.47 -7.98 44.04
N MET A 988 -49.74 -9.05 43.70
CA MET A 988 -49.35 -9.35 42.32
C MET A 988 -50.58 -9.69 41.48
N LEU A 989 -50.68 -9.09 40.30
CA LEU A 989 -51.60 -9.56 39.26
C LEU A 989 -50.91 -10.62 38.41
N THR A 990 -51.60 -11.71 38.12
CA THR A 990 -51.16 -12.68 37.10
C THR A 990 -51.36 -12.11 35.69
N MET A 991 -50.60 -12.62 34.70
CA MET A 991 -50.78 -12.19 33.30
C MET A 991 -52.22 -12.39 32.79
N ARG A 992 -52.90 -13.45 33.26
CA ARG A 992 -54.30 -13.70 32.90
C ARG A 992 -55.22 -12.64 33.51
N GLN A 993 -55.05 -12.29 34.78
CA GLN A 993 -55.84 -11.23 35.42
C GLN A 993 -55.63 -9.88 34.74
N ASP A 994 -54.38 -9.48 34.45
CA ASP A 994 -54.08 -8.25 33.73
C ASP A 994 -54.69 -8.24 32.32
N GLY A 995 -54.60 -9.37 31.60
CA GLY A 995 -55.23 -9.56 30.30
C GLY A 995 -56.74 -9.42 30.33
N ILE A 996 -57.43 -10.03 31.30
CA ILE A 996 -58.89 -9.91 31.46
C ILE A 996 -59.30 -8.46 31.74
N LEU A 997 -58.56 -7.74 32.59
CA LEU A 997 -58.83 -6.32 32.84
C LEU A 997 -58.72 -5.48 31.55
N LYS A 998 -57.69 -5.75 30.72
CA LYS A 998 -57.52 -5.11 29.40
C LYS A 998 -58.63 -5.44 28.41
N VAL A 999 -59.23 -6.63 28.50
CA VAL A 999 -60.42 -6.98 27.70
C VAL A 999 -61.61 -6.11 28.10
N LEU A 1000 -61.84 -5.91 29.39
CA LEU A 1000 -62.92 -5.06 29.90
C LEU A 1000 -62.71 -3.57 29.57
N GLU A 1001 -61.46 -3.12 29.54
CA GLU A 1001 -61.05 -1.77 29.12
C GLU A 1001 -61.12 -1.58 27.59
N GLY A 1002 -61.36 -2.66 26.85
CA GLY A 1002 -61.44 -2.64 25.39
C GLY A 1002 -60.10 -2.42 24.70
N GLU A 1003 -58.99 -2.76 25.35
CA GLU A 1003 -57.66 -2.75 24.74
C GLU A 1003 -57.42 -3.97 23.84
N THR A 1004 -57.96 -5.13 24.20
CA THR A 1004 -57.78 -6.40 23.47
C THR A 1004 -59.03 -7.28 23.58
N THR A 1005 -59.00 -8.51 23.05
CA THR A 1005 -60.11 -9.46 23.11
C THR A 1005 -59.77 -10.71 23.91
N LEU A 1006 -60.80 -11.42 24.37
CA LEU A 1006 -60.61 -12.65 25.14
C LEU A 1006 -59.95 -13.76 24.29
N GLU A 1007 -60.25 -13.84 23.00
CA GLU A 1007 -59.60 -14.79 22.09
C GLU A 1007 -58.09 -14.55 22.05
N GLU A 1008 -57.68 -13.29 22.06
CA GLU A 1008 -56.27 -12.92 22.05
C GLU A 1008 -55.56 -13.26 23.37
N ILE A 1009 -56.23 -13.06 24.52
CA ILE A 1009 -55.70 -13.49 25.82
C ILE A 1009 -55.51 -15.00 25.84
N ASN A 1010 -56.52 -15.78 25.42
CA ASN A 1010 -56.44 -17.24 25.42
C ASN A 1010 -55.33 -17.76 24.48
N ARG A 1011 -55.19 -17.14 23.30
CA ARG A 1011 -54.11 -17.45 22.34
C ARG A 1011 -52.72 -17.26 22.95
N VAL A 1012 -52.56 -16.24 23.80
CA VAL A 1012 -51.26 -15.83 24.32
C VAL A 1012 -50.95 -16.44 25.67
N VAL A 1013 -51.90 -16.62 26.59
CA VAL A 1013 -51.62 -17.13 27.94
C VAL A 1013 -51.73 -18.66 28.00
N GLY A 1014 -52.58 -19.26 27.16
CA GLY A 1014 -52.83 -20.70 27.15
C GLY A 1014 -53.57 -21.17 28.40
N GLU A 1015 -54.78 -21.69 28.20
CA GLU A 1015 -55.44 -22.68 29.07
C GLU A 1015 -56.04 -23.76 28.17
#